data_AF-A0A939PC09-F1
#
_entry.id   AF-A0A939PC09-F1
#
_cell.length_a   1.000
_cell.length_b   1.000
_cell.length_c   1.000
_cell.angle_alpha   90.00
_cell.angle_beta   90.00
_cell.angle_gamma   90.00
#
_symmetry.space_group_name_H-M   'P 1'
#
loop_
_entity.id
_entity.type
_entity.pdbx_description
1 polymer ?
#
loop_
_entity_poly.entity_id
_entity_poly.type
_entity_poly.pdbx_seq_one_letter_code
_entity_poly.pdbx_strand_id
1 'polypeptide(L)'
;MNLRLAGGVVMGAGLDAWLPRQTQPEPGAAVALGPAGAPEADVRQALAQLAGLVRDGGVVAAGAGVDLGAGFRSARLEGARGDQRDAVLAALKALGPDGAGRLGSRAGFLVALFGPSATKRVGSAAGRAVVEGRWDALHLAAAASDVLGPEQLEKVLELRAPDGAELTSGGLASVLGEQLSRVLEPLPGPRRLDLLVDMWTRVSAHHTWLARRARLLASQAKQSREDDLSRRRKELEDDLIVRVARYHLDLGQDEQPALADLARWTPPNQHWVGVLDRLVEDAFAATALLRAAVAVTDHGLVEGLARSKAVLTAADNEVTAHWAARPPRRVQGVTGLPARPTLHVSEICRRLERGIVEPGDATYVEQRLKRGHDYALVVMDQVEEMLSGGFQVPGEAVSDWARSIVKRWRHATGHTTVRPPETWDGGFMWMRRGDWVPEPLSDRPAESETYGDLLWYADLVDAVAQLHGHDAAVHVEGENHWLDRDPPRIGDEPLMPRFDSVNQAVAVAAQLVAFGGTAPRGVRTWLALVEGLRGGTAIAEALRGEFIVPEPIAALDGTTVPGTGLRFEVARNARTLAGWSAYMGNCISGPYYGDLATKGRNALAALYDEAGRIVVNVEIVAAHRSEAAWRVDEIAARFNADPDAALDKRVRAWVAEIPAVRKDEEAADEAALDWDAPAARKGAPRRLVQEIGPKLGPLAERAWDRLVTRDVLLTLKALAGVEESDGALTRLRRMAPEQLLDACRNALDARDLRRLWTLTATRPLAAAVEGLEPDALQRYGQLALLEEEAPLPGSLRKLVRLKAVAPSRSMDVVARRVRAALGVLARENDPALARAVVRRATPEALCALAVTITCRAPETELAQVAPPRIVTMPGYPASELNDEEGPWQRALPAARELGADTEAFWGQVSAHGVRVPAAWVGAGGWPALWGQAHRTR
;
A
#
# COMPACT_ATOMS: atom_id res chain seq x y z
N MET A 1 43.97 16.00 19.11
CA MET A 1 42.55 16.11 18.71
C MET A 1 41.87 14.83 19.18
N ASN A 2 40.88 14.88 20.06
CA ASN A 2 40.21 13.67 20.54
C ASN A 2 39.27 13.16 19.43
N LEU A 3 39.78 12.26 18.58
CA LEU A 3 38.96 11.59 17.57
C LEU A 3 37.87 10.76 18.27
N ARG A 4 36.63 10.98 17.86
CA ARG A 4 35.46 10.23 18.31
C ARG A 4 35.13 9.17 17.28
N LEU A 5 34.78 7.99 17.77
CA LEU A 5 34.37 6.86 16.96
C LEU A 5 32.85 6.76 16.91
N ALA A 6 32.34 6.07 15.90
CA ALA A 6 30.94 5.68 15.84
C ALA A 6 30.51 4.95 17.13
N GLY A 7 29.29 5.21 17.61
CA GLY A 7 28.79 4.66 18.90
C GLY A 7 29.20 5.47 20.15
N GLY A 8 29.82 6.64 19.99
CA GLY A 8 30.13 7.54 21.11
C GLY A 8 31.38 7.15 21.90
N VAL A 9 32.22 6.26 21.35
CA VAL A 9 33.45 5.80 21.98
C VAL A 9 34.56 6.83 21.76
N VAL A 10 35.23 7.24 22.84
CA VAL A 10 36.41 8.11 22.79
C VAL A 10 37.65 7.21 22.81
N MET A 11 38.63 7.50 21.94
CA MET A 11 39.89 6.75 21.92
C MET A 11 40.57 6.76 23.30
N GLY A 12 41.06 5.60 23.73
CA GLY A 12 41.85 5.45 24.95
C GLY A 12 43.25 6.06 24.82
N ALA A 13 43.86 6.43 25.95
CA ALA A 13 45.23 6.94 25.96
C ALA A 13 46.21 5.90 25.39
N GLY A 14 47.06 6.30 24.43
CA GLY A 14 48.09 5.44 23.81
C GLY A 14 47.70 4.79 22.47
N LEU A 15 46.51 5.10 21.93
CA LEU A 15 46.05 4.65 20.61
C LEU A 15 46.05 5.81 19.60
N ASP A 16 46.40 5.53 18.35
CA ASP A 16 46.23 6.41 17.20
C ASP A 16 45.24 5.82 16.17
N ALA A 17 44.80 6.66 15.24
CA ALA A 17 43.92 6.28 14.14
C ALA A 17 44.57 6.59 12.78
N TRP A 18 44.66 5.59 11.90
CA TRP A 18 45.24 5.74 10.57
C TRP A 18 44.19 5.58 9.47
N LEU A 19 44.28 6.43 8.44
CA LEU A 19 43.39 6.47 7.28
C LEU A 19 44.10 5.94 6.01
N PRO A 20 43.40 5.27 5.09
CA PRO A 20 43.99 4.76 3.84
C PRO A 20 44.52 5.86 2.88
N ARG A 21 43.99 7.10 2.95
CA ARG A 21 44.43 8.29 2.19
C ARG A 21 44.25 9.55 3.04
N GLN A 22 45.24 10.45 3.09
CA GLN A 22 45.21 11.71 3.85
C GLN A 22 44.74 12.89 2.98
N THR A 23 43.78 13.66 3.49
CA THR A 23 43.92 15.13 3.62
C THR A 23 42.97 15.71 4.68
N GLN A 24 41.81 15.10 4.94
CA GLN A 24 40.95 15.39 6.11
C GLN A 24 40.08 14.17 6.45
N PRO A 25 39.88 13.82 7.74
CA PRO A 25 38.97 12.75 8.13
C PRO A 25 37.51 13.14 7.86
N GLU A 26 36.83 12.41 6.97
CA GLU A 26 35.39 12.56 6.75
C GLU A 26 34.59 11.83 7.85
N PRO A 27 33.41 12.34 8.24
CA PRO A 27 32.52 11.64 9.16
C PRO A 27 32.21 10.22 8.69
N GLY A 28 32.22 9.26 9.61
CA GLY A 28 31.90 7.85 9.30
C GLY A 28 32.98 7.06 8.53
N ALA A 29 34.12 7.67 8.19
CA ALA A 29 35.22 7.02 7.47
C ALA A 29 35.81 5.82 8.23
N ALA A 30 36.25 4.80 7.48
CA ALA A 30 36.93 3.63 8.01
C ALA A 30 38.37 3.96 8.44
N VAL A 31 38.75 3.53 9.64
CA VAL A 31 40.08 3.74 10.22
C VAL A 31 40.64 2.47 10.83
N ALA A 32 41.97 2.35 10.85
CA ALA A 32 42.67 1.36 11.66
C ALA A 32 43.04 2.01 13.00
N LEU A 33 42.75 1.34 14.11
CA LEU A 33 43.07 1.77 15.48
C LEU A 33 44.11 0.86 16.08
N GLY A 34 45.15 1.41 16.71
CA GLY A 34 46.33 0.65 17.14
C GLY A 34 47.32 1.52 17.92
N PRO A 35 48.47 0.97 18.32
CA PRO A 35 49.42 1.65 19.21
C PRO A 35 50.09 2.88 18.56
N ALA A 36 50.10 4.03 19.23
CA ALA A 36 50.62 5.30 18.67
C ALA A 36 52.10 5.25 18.19
N GLY A 37 52.90 4.31 18.71
CA GLY A 37 54.30 4.09 18.30
C GLY A 37 54.52 2.86 17.40
N ALA A 38 53.48 2.36 16.73
CA ALA A 38 53.59 1.14 15.93
C ALA A 38 54.56 1.30 14.73
N PRO A 39 55.34 0.25 14.38
CA PRO A 39 56.19 0.26 13.20
C PRO A 39 55.43 0.55 11.90
N GLU A 40 56.04 1.29 10.97
CA GLU A 40 55.42 1.66 9.69
C GLU A 40 55.01 0.44 8.83
N ALA A 41 55.74 -0.68 8.97
CA ALA A 41 55.36 -1.93 8.33
C ALA A 41 54.01 -2.47 8.83
N ASP A 42 53.78 -2.43 10.15
CA ASP A 42 52.56 -2.90 10.79
C ASP A 42 51.37 -2.00 10.45
N VAL A 43 51.58 -0.67 10.43
CA VAL A 43 50.57 0.31 9.98
C VAL A 43 50.17 0.06 8.52
N ARG A 44 51.13 -0.15 7.62
CA ARG A 44 50.85 -0.42 6.20
C ARG A 44 50.07 -1.73 6.01
N GLN A 45 50.44 -2.77 6.76
CA GLN A 45 49.72 -4.04 6.73
C GLN A 45 48.29 -3.90 7.25
N ALA A 46 48.08 -3.19 8.36
CA ALA A 46 46.75 -2.94 8.93
C ALA A 46 45.87 -2.14 7.97
N LEU A 47 46.41 -1.11 7.29
CA LEU A 47 45.68 -0.35 6.28
C LEU A 47 45.33 -1.19 5.04
N ALA A 48 46.21 -2.10 4.62
CA ALA A 48 45.91 -3.03 3.53
C ALA A 48 44.78 -4.02 3.91
N GLN A 49 44.80 -4.54 5.15
CA GLN A 49 43.74 -5.38 5.69
C GLN A 49 42.40 -4.63 5.80
N LEU A 50 42.43 -3.37 6.29
CA LEU A 50 41.25 -2.51 6.34
C LEU A 50 40.69 -2.24 4.95
N ALA A 51 41.54 -1.94 3.97
CA ALA A 51 41.12 -1.72 2.59
C ALA A 51 40.49 -2.99 1.97
N GLY A 52 41.00 -4.18 2.32
CA GLY A 52 40.37 -5.46 1.98
C GLY A 52 38.99 -5.61 2.58
N LEU A 53 38.87 -5.40 3.90
CA LEU A 53 37.59 -5.47 4.62
C LEU A 53 36.55 -4.50 4.05
N VAL A 54 36.96 -3.26 3.74
CA VAL A 54 36.06 -2.25 3.17
C VAL A 54 35.66 -2.61 1.73
N ARG A 55 36.54 -3.24 0.95
CA ARG A 55 36.21 -3.70 -0.40
C ARG A 55 35.16 -4.80 -0.38
N ASP A 56 35.29 -5.75 0.54
CA ASP A 56 34.48 -6.96 0.55
C ASP A 56 33.19 -6.79 1.37
N GLY A 57 33.22 -5.98 2.44
CA GLY A 57 32.10 -5.75 3.38
C GLY A 57 31.60 -4.31 3.45
N GLY A 58 32.14 -3.41 2.63
CA GLY A 58 31.83 -1.99 2.70
C GLY A 58 32.41 -1.29 3.93
N VAL A 59 32.23 0.04 4.00
CA VAL A 59 32.70 0.87 5.12
C VAL A 59 32.06 0.45 6.45
N VAL A 60 30.84 -0.09 6.42
CA VAL A 60 30.11 -0.58 7.60
C VAL A 60 30.87 -1.69 8.33
N ALA A 61 31.47 -2.64 7.61
CA ALA A 61 32.25 -3.73 8.20
C ALA A 61 33.43 -3.24 9.04
N ALA A 62 33.99 -2.07 8.71
CA ALA A 62 35.08 -1.47 9.49
C ALA A 62 34.66 -1.14 10.93
N GLY A 63 33.37 -0.90 11.20
CA GLY A 63 32.87 -0.62 12.55
C GLY A 63 32.92 -1.81 13.51
N ALA A 64 33.17 -3.02 13.01
CA ALA A 64 32.98 -4.24 13.80
C ALA A 64 34.11 -4.55 14.80
N GLY A 65 35.20 -3.78 14.78
CA GLY A 65 36.37 -4.05 15.62
C GLY A 65 37.20 -5.25 15.14
N VAL A 66 37.22 -5.53 13.83
CA VAL A 66 37.96 -6.66 13.23
C VAL A 66 39.44 -6.53 13.53
N ASP A 67 40.06 -7.62 13.99
CA ASP A 67 41.51 -7.73 14.16
C ASP A 67 42.21 -7.63 12.79
N LEU A 68 43.03 -6.59 12.65
CA LEU A 68 43.82 -6.29 11.46
C LEU A 68 45.27 -6.80 11.59
N GLY A 69 45.63 -7.41 12.73
CA GLY A 69 46.97 -7.87 13.08
C GLY A 69 47.78 -6.83 13.86
N ALA A 70 48.87 -7.26 14.51
CA ALA A 70 49.81 -6.40 15.25
C ALA A 70 49.16 -5.46 16.30
N GLY A 71 48.02 -5.88 16.87
CA GLY A 71 47.26 -5.07 17.84
C GLY A 71 46.35 -4.01 17.22
N PHE A 72 46.21 -3.98 15.89
CA PHE A 72 45.30 -3.08 15.19
C PHE A 72 43.89 -3.65 15.09
N ARG A 73 42.89 -2.77 15.17
CA ARG A 73 41.48 -3.10 14.94
C ARG A 73 40.83 -2.12 13.97
N SER A 74 39.83 -2.59 13.23
CA SER A 74 39.02 -1.71 12.40
C SER A 74 38.07 -0.86 13.26
N ALA A 75 37.82 0.39 12.86
CA ALA A 75 36.73 1.21 13.40
C ALA A 75 36.18 2.19 12.36
N ARG A 76 35.14 2.94 12.75
CA ARG A 76 34.60 4.07 11.98
C ARG A 76 34.63 5.35 12.82
N LEU A 77 34.88 6.47 12.17
CA LEU A 77 34.78 7.80 12.80
C LEU A 77 33.32 8.16 13.12
N GLU A 78 33.12 9.13 14.02
CA GLU A 78 31.81 9.70 14.34
C GLU A 78 31.09 10.21 13.07
N GLY A 79 29.76 10.07 13.02
CA GLY A 79 28.91 10.45 11.88
C GLY A 79 28.48 9.30 10.96
N ALA A 80 28.96 8.08 11.21
CA ALA A 80 28.48 6.84 10.59
C ALA A 80 27.02 6.52 10.94
N ARG A 81 26.21 6.11 9.95
CA ARG A 81 24.92 5.42 10.18
C ARG A 81 25.11 3.94 10.52
N GLY A 82 24.10 3.36 11.17
CA GLY A 82 24.07 1.98 11.64
C GLY A 82 24.66 1.77 13.04
N ASP A 83 24.44 0.59 13.60
CA ASP A 83 24.93 0.22 14.93
C ASP A 83 25.98 -0.92 14.88
N GLN A 84 26.34 -1.46 16.04
CA GLN A 84 27.31 -2.55 16.14
C GLN A 84 26.82 -3.86 15.48
N ARG A 85 25.50 -4.11 15.46
CA ARG A 85 24.90 -5.30 14.84
C ARG A 85 25.15 -5.28 13.33
N ASP A 86 24.93 -4.14 12.70
CA ASP A 86 25.17 -3.95 11.26
C ASP A 86 26.64 -4.18 10.90
N ALA A 87 27.54 -3.60 11.69
CA ALA A 87 28.97 -3.73 11.48
C ALA A 87 29.42 -5.19 11.57
N VAL A 88 28.95 -5.93 12.59
CA VAL A 88 29.27 -7.35 12.78
C VAL A 88 28.69 -8.22 11.66
N LEU A 89 27.46 -7.97 11.20
CA LEU A 89 26.87 -8.70 10.07
C LEU A 89 27.69 -8.48 8.78
N ALA A 90 28.02 -7.23 8.46
CA ALA A 90 28.80 -6.89 7.28
C ALA A 90 30.20 -7.52 7.32
N ALA A 91 30.86 -7.48 8.48
CA ALA A 91 32.16 -8.10 8.66
C ALA A 91 32.10 -9.64 8.61
N LEU A 92 31.08 -10.28 9.16
CA LEU A 92 30.91 -11.75 9.04
C LEU A 92 30.72 -12.17 7.58
N LYS A 93 29.94 -11.42 6.79
CA LYS A 93 29.74 -11.70 5.36
C LYS A 93 31.04 -11.55 4.56
N ALA A 94 31.86 -10.55 4.89
CA ALA A 94 33.16 -10.31 4.25
C ALA A 94 34.24 -11.33 4.65
N LEU A 95 34.30 -11.70 5.93
CA LEU A 95 35.34 -12.58 6.48
C LEU A 95 35.03 -14.07 6.26
N GLY A 96 33.76 -14.42 6.10
CA GLY A 96 33.30 -15.81 6.02
C GLY A 96 33.44 -16.57 7.35
N PRO A 97 33.09 -17.88 7.37
CA PRO A 97 33.14 -18.70 8.58
C PRO A 97 34.55 -18.82 9.17
N ASP A 98 35.57 -18.94 8.32
CA ASP A 98 36.96 -19.13 8.74
C ASP A 98 37.59 -17.86 9.33
N GLY A 99 37.13 -16.68 8.89
CA GLY A 99 37.62 -15.39 9.36
C GLY A 99 36.88 -14.85 10.59
N ALA A 100 35.80 -15.48 11.04
CA ALA A 100 34.93 -14.99 12.13
C ALA A 100 35.67 -14.78 13.47
N GLY A 101 36.75 -15.54 13.73
CA GLY A 101 37.57 -15.38 14.93
C GLY A 101 38.23 -14.00 15.06
N ARG A 102 38.38 -13.27 13.95
CA ARG A 102 38.93 -11.91 13.92
C ARG A 102 37.99 -10.86 14.52
N LEU A 103 36.71 -11.19 14.76
CA LEU A 103 35.75 -10.30 15.43
C LEU A 103 35.87 -10.33 16.96
N GLY A 104 36.80 -11.12 17.50
CA GLY A 104 36.99 -11.31 18.93
C GLY A 104 36.25 -12.53 19.46
N SER A 105 35.82 -12.48 20.73
CA SER A 105 35.20 -13.64 21.36
C SER A 105 33.85 -13.97 20.73
N ARG A 106 33.55 -15.27 20.57
CA ARG A 106 32.27 -15.73 20.02
C ARG A 106 31.06 -15.18 20.77
N ALA A 107 31.16 -15.09 22.09
CA ALA A 107 30.11 -14.48 22.91
C ALA A 107 29.93 -12.98 22.60
N GLY A 108 31.03 -12.24 22.40
CA GLY A 108 30.99 -10.80 22.16
C GLY A 108 30.23 -10.42 20.88
N PHE A 109 30.57 -11.03 19.74
CA PHE A 109 29.89 -10.70 18.49
C PHE A 109 28.47 -11.27 18.42
N LEU A 110 28.17 -12.40 19.07
CA LEU A 110 26.79 -12.91 19.15
C LEU A 110 25.89 -11.99 20.00
N VAL A 111 26.42 -11.43 21.08
CA VAL A 111 25.71 -10.41 21.88
C VAL A 111 25.52 -9.13 21.06
N ALA A 112 26.49 -8.73 20.23
CA ALA A 112 26.29 -7.61 19.32
C ALA A 112 25.15 -7.87 18.31
N LEU A 113 25.00 -9.11 17.84
CA LEU A 113 23.94 -9.47 16.89
C LEU A 113 22.56 -9.58 17.53
N PHE A 114 22.44 -10.27 18.67
CA PHE A 114 21.16 -10.69 19.23
C PHE A 114 20.86 -10.11 20.63
N GLY A 115 21.75 -9.27 21.17
CA GLY A 115 21.60 -8.67 22.49
C GLY A 115 21.42 -9.70 23.61
N PRO A 116 20.46 -9.50 24.53
CA PRO A 116 20.16 -10.45 25.61
C PRO A 116 19.74 -11.84 25.14
N SER A 117 19.29 -11.98 23.89
CA SER A 117 18.83 -13.25 23.33
C SER A 117 19.97 -14.14 22.81
N ALA A 118 21.23 -13.72 22.95
CA ALA A 118 22.42 -14.45 22.54
C ALA A 118 22.70 -15.69 23.42
N THR A 119 21.90 -16.75 23.27
CA THR A 119 22.09 -18.03 23.97
C THR A 119 23.05 -18.96 23.21
N LYS A 120 23.53 -20.03 23.88
CA LYS A 120 24.35 -21.07 23.23
C LYS A 120 23.64 -21.71 22.03
N ARG A 121 22.32 -21.88 22.09
CA ARG A 121 21.53 -22.47 21.01
C ARG A 121 21.41 -21.53 19.82
N VAL A 122 21.05 -20.27 20.06
CA VAL A 122 21.03 -19.21 19.03
C VAL A 122 22.40 -19.07 18.37
N GLY A 123 23.49 -19.07 19.17
CA GLY A 123 24.85 -19.03 18.66
C GLY A 123 25.25 -20.25 17.81
N SER A 124 24.67 -21.42 18.05
CA SER A 124 24.85 -22.61 17.21
C SER A 124 24.08 -22.49 15.89
N ALA A 125 22.82 -22.06 15.96
CA ALA A 125 21.99 -21.83 14.79
C ALA A 125 22.58 -20.74 13.87
N ALA A 126 23.06 -19.63 14.43
CA ALA A 126 23.73 -18.57 13.67
C ALA A 126 25.02 -19.06 13.01
N GLY A 127 25.81 -19.88 13.71
CA GLY A 127 27.00 -20.50 13.12
C GLY A 127 26.67 -21.41 11.93
N ARG A 128 25.62 -22.23 12.05
CA ARG A 128 25.11 -23.04 10.93
C ARG A 128 24.63 -22.17 9.77
N ALA A 129 23.91 -21.08 10.04
CA ALA A 129 23.45 -20.16 9.02
C ALA A 129 24.62 -19.52 8.24
N VAL A 130 25.68 -19.10 8.94
CA VAL A 130 26.90 -18.57 8.30
C VAL A 130 27.58 -19.63 7.42
N VAL A 131 27.77 -20.85 7.93
CA VAL A 131 28.41 -21.95 7.18
C VAL A 131 27.60 -22.33 5.94
N GLU A 132 26.28 -22.36 6.04
CA GLU A 132 25.36 -22.66 4.94
C GLU A 132 25.08 -21.44 4.03
N GLY A 133 25.68 -20.28 4.29
CA GLY A 133 25.47 -19.06 3.49
C GLY A 133 24.07 -18.45 3.59
N ARG A 134 23.31 -18.75 4.65
CA ARG A 134 21.94 -18.25 4.90
C ARG A 134 21.94 -16.82 5.44
N TRP A 135 22.51 -15.90 4.66
CA TRP A 135 22.72 -14.51 5.06
C TRP A 135 21.43 -13.72 5.29
N ASP A 136 20.40 -13.91 4.45
CA ASP A 136 19.10 -13.24 4.61
C ASP A 136 18.40 -13.63 5.92
N ALA A 137 18.47 -14.92 6.28
CA ALA A 137 17.89 -15.43 7.52
C ALA A 137 18.64 -14.88 8.74
N LEU A 138 19.98 -14.80 8.66
CA LEU A 138 20.80 -14.18 9.70
C LEU A 138 20.52 -12.68 9.85
N HIS A 139 20.36 -11.97 8.74
CA HIS A 139 20.02 -10.55 8.73
C HIS A 139 18.66 -10.30 9.38
N LEU A 140 17.62 -11.06 8.98
CA LEU A 140 16.28 -10.95 9.57
C LEU A 140 16.29 -11.35 11.06
N ALA A 141 16.99 -12.41 11.45
CA ALA A 141 17.09 -12.81 12.85
C ALA A 141 17.76 -11.74 13.71
N ALA A 142 18.84 -11.13 13.21
CA ALA A 142 19.50 -10.03 13.89
C ALA A 142 18.58 -8.81 14.01
N ALA A 143 17.85 -8.45 12.96
CA ALA A 143 16.87 -7.37 13.02
C ALA A 143 15.72 -7.66 14.00
N ALA A 144 15.20 -8.89 14.02
CA ALA A 144 14.08 -9.30 14.85
C ALA A 144 14.46 -9.58 16.31
N SER A 145 15.73 -9.49 16.70
CA SER A 145 16.18 -9.84 18.06
C SER A 145 15.57 -8.97 19.15
N ASP A 146 15.14 -7.76 18.80
CA ASP A 146 14.55 -6.81 19.75
C ASP A 146 13.07 -7.14 20.04
N VAL A 147 12.42 -7.93 19.18
CA VAL A 147 10.99 -8.29 19.29
C VAL A 147 10.72 -9.77 19.51
N LEU A 148 11.71 -10.64 19.30
CA LEU A 148 11.62 -12.10 19.43
C LEU A 148 12.49 -12.66 20.56
N GLY A 149 12.02 -13.74 21.17
CA GLY A 149 12.80 -14.53 22.14
C GLY A 149 13.78 -15.51 21.48
N PRO A 150 14.72 -16.09 22.25
CA PRO A 150 15.75 -16.99 21.74
C PRO A 150 15.23 -18.19 20.92
N GLU A 151 14.16 -18.85 21.38
CA GLU A 151 13.59 -20.02 20.71
C GLU A 151 12.92 -19.65 19.37
N GLN A 152 12.42 -18.42 19.26
CA GLN A 152 11.85 -17.91 18.02
C GLN A 152 12.96 -17.52 17.04
N LEU A 153 14.06 -16.96 17.52
CA LEU A 153 15.23 -16.64 16.69
C LEU A 153 15.90 -17.89 16.11
N GLU A 154 15.95 -19.01 16.85
CA GLU A 154 16.40 -20.31 16.29
C GLU A 154 15.59 -20.68 15.04
N LYS A 155 14.27 -20.48 15.05
CA LYS A 155 13.39 -20.77 13.91
C LYS A 155 13.58 -19.80 12.74
N VAL A 156 13.80 -18.51 13.01
CA VAL A 156 14.10 -17.53 11.94
C VAL A 156 15.43 -17.87 11.26
N LEU A 157 16.44 -18.27 12.03
CA LEU A 157 17.74 -18.71 11.51
C LEU A 157 17.65 -20.01 10.70
N GLU A 158 16.55 -20.78 10.81
CA GLU A 158 16.29 -21.98 10.02
C GLU A 158 15.68 -21.70 8.64
N LEU A 159 15.18 -20.48 8.41
CA LEU A 159 14.59 -20.08 7.14
C LEU A 159 15.60 -20.17 5.99
N ARG A 160 15.08 -20.48 4.80
CA ARG A 160 15.84 -20.59 3.55
C ARG A 160 15.22 -19.68 2.49
N ALA A 161 16.08 -18.91 1.84
CA ALA A 161 15.69 -18.12 0.69
C ALA A 161 15.69 -19.03 -0.57
N PRO A 162 14.89 -18.73 -1.59
CA PRO A 162 15.01 -19.38 -2.88
C PRO A 162 16.42 -19.23 -3.46
N ASP A 163 16.87 -20.22 -4.24
CA ASP A 163 18.22 -20.18 -4.83
C ASP A 163 18.42 -18.94 -5.71
N GLY A 164 19.50 -18.21 -5.46
CA GLY A 164 19.84 -16.98 -6.18
C GLY A 164 19.00 -15.75 -5.83
N ALA A 165 18.05 -15.85 -4.88
CA ALA A 165 17.28 -14.70 -4.41
C ALA A 165 17.98 -14.00 -3.24
N GLU A 166 17.97 -12.66 -3.24
CA GLU A 166 18.44 -11.83 -2.12
C GLU A 166 17.24 -11.12 -1.49
N LEU A 167 16.75 -11.63 -0.36
CA LEU A 167 15.49 -11.18 0.23
C LEU A 167 15.64 -9.93 1.11
N THR A 168 16.84 -9.67 1.62
CA THR A 168 17.16 -8.55 2.55
C THR A 168 18.03 -7.45 1.91
N SER A 169 18.01 -7.34 0.58
CA SER A 169 18.88 -6.42 -0.18
C SER A 169 18.80 -4.96 0.30
N GLY A 170 19.98 -4.34 0.40
CA GLY A 170 20.18 -2.88 0.49
C GLY A 170 19.88 -2.19 1.82
N GLY A 171 19.44 -2.90 2.87
CA GLY A 171 19.10 -2.31 4.17
C GLY A 171 20.04 -2.69 5.32
N LEU A 172 20.06 -1.86 6.37
CA LEU A 172 20.72 -2.18 7.63
C LEU A 172 19.78 -2.98 8.54
N ALA A 173 20.31 -3.97 9.26
CA ALA A 173 19.51 -4.82 10.16
C ALA A 173 18.97 -4.03 11.35
N SER A 174 19.70 -3.00 11.80
CA SER A 174 19.23 -2.07 12.84
C SER A 174 18.00 -1.27 12.41
N VAL A 175 17.98 -0.76 11.17
CA VAL A 175 16.84 -0.01 10.59
C VAL A 175 15.64 -0.93 10.44
N LEU A 176 15.85 -2.14 9.90
CA LEU A 176 14.80 -3.16 9.83
C LEU A 176 14.27 -3.49 11.22
N GLY A 177 15.16 -3.62 12.22
CA GLY A 177 14.80 -3.89 13.61
C GLY A 177 13.91 -2.81 14.21
N GLU A 178 14.24 -1.52 14.00
CA GLU A 178 13.41 -0.41 14.46
C GLU A 178 12.00 -0.46 13.85
N GLN A 179 11.90 -0.72 12.55
CA GLN A 179 10.63 -0.84 11.85
C GLN A 179 9.83 -2.06 12.32
N LEU A 180 10.49 -3.21 12.52
CA LEU A 180 9.87 -4.40 13.09
C LEU A 180 9.35 -4.16 14.50
N SER A 181 10.11 -3.48 15.36
CA SER A 181 9.67 -3.09 16.70
C SER A 181 8.40 -2.24 16.65
N ARG A 182 8.39 -1.22 15.78
CA ARG A 182 7.21 -0.35 15.59
C ARG A 182 5.96 -1.13 15.19
N VAL A 183 6.09 -2.16 14.36
CA VAL A 183 4.97 -2.96 13.85
C VAL A 183 4.55 -4.08 14.81
N LEU A 184 5.51 -4.78 15.41
CA LEU A 184 5.27 -6.05 16.10
C LEU A 184 5.22 -5.94 17.63
N GLU A 185 5.84 -4.92 18.25
CA GLU A 185 5.76 -4.73 19.70
C GLU A 185 4.31 -4.65 20.23
N PRO A 186 3.36 -3.97 19.56
CA PRO A 186 1.97 -3.93 20.00
C PRO A 186 1.26 -5.28 19.97
N LEU A 187 1.82 -6.28 19.26
CA LEU A 187 1.24 -7.60 19.09
C LEU A 187 1.74 -8.59 20.15
N PRO A 188 0.92 -9.61 20.52
CA PRO A 188 1.35 -10.65 21.46
C PRO A 188 2.58 -11.41 20.97
N GLY A 189 3.55 -11.63 21.87
CA GLY A 189 4.83 -12.31 21.57
C GLY A 189 4.73 -13.60 20.75
N PRO A 190 3.82 -14.54 21.07
CA PRO A 190 3.67 -15.78 20.30
C PRO A 190 3.34 -15.56 18.82
N ARG A 191 2.60 -14.49 18.47
CA ARG A 191 2.15 -14.22 17.09
C ARG A 191 3.22 -13.57 16.21
N ARG A 192 4.22 -12.93 16.82
CA ARG A 192 5.24 -12.17 16.08
C ARG A 192 6.04 -13.05 15.12
N LEU A 193 6.38 -14.27 15.57
CA LEU A 193 7.09 -15.24 14.73
C LEU A 193 6.24 -15.69 13.54
N ASP A 194 4.96 -16.04 13.76
CA ASP A 194 4.09 -16.52 12.68
C ASP A 194 3.93 -15.47 11.57
N LEU A 195 3.82 -14.19 11.95
CA LEU A 195 3.74 -13.08 11.00
C LEU A 195 5.03 -12.91 10.21
N LEU A 196 6.20 -13.04 10.84
CA LEU A 196 7.50 -12.97 10.16
C LEU A 196 7.72 -14.14 9.21
N VAL A 197 7.29 -15.34 9.58
CA VAL A 197 7.38 -16.54 8.73
C VAL A 197 6.42 -16.43 7.54
N ASP A 198 5.18 -15.95 7.74
CA ASP A 198 4.25 -15.69 6.64
C ASP A 198 4.80 -14.61 5.69
N MET A 199 5.35 -13.52 6.22
CA MET A 199 6.01 -12.48 5.42
C MET A 199 7.17 -13.06 4.59
N TRP A 200 8.07 -13.82 5.22
CA TRP A 200 9.18 -14.47 4.54
C TRP A 200 8.70 -15.38 3.41
N THR A 201 7.65 -16.16 3.66
CA THR A 201 7.06 -17.08 2.68
C THR A 201 6.51 -16.31 1.48
N ARG A 202 5.83 -15.17 1.71
CA ARG A 202 5.30 -14.31 0.64
C ARG A 202 6.39 -13.64 -0.18
N VAL A 203 7.42 -13.09 0.47
CA VAL A 203 8.59 -12.51 -0.21
C VAL A 203 9.31 -13.58 -1.04
N SER A 204 9.50 -14.78 -0.49
CA SER A 204 10.11 -15.92 -1.20
C SER A 204 9.27 -16.37 -2.40
N ALA A 205 7.96 -16.46 -2.24
CA ALA A 205 7.04 -16.80 -3.32
C ALA A 205 7.06 -15.74 -4.43
N HIS A 206 7.14 -14.45 -4.06
CA HIS A 206 7.25 -13.34 -5.00
C HIS A 206 8.55 -13.41 -5.82
N HIS A 207 9.70 -13.69 -5.19
CA HIS A 207 10.98 -13.88 -5.90
C HIS A 207 10.96 -15.10 -6.82
N THR A 208 10.34 -16.20 -6.37
CA THR A 208 10.16 -17.40 -7.20
C THR A 208 9.30 -17.09 -8.43
N TRP A 209 8.23 -16.34 -8.23
CA TRP A 209 7.36 -15.85 -9.30
C TRP A 209 8.10 -14.93 -10.28
N LEU A 210 8.89 -13.96 -9.78
CA LEU A 210 9.71 -13.08 -10.63
C LEU A 210 10.73 -13.86 -11.46
N ALA A 211 11.41 -14.83 -10.85
CA ALA A 211 12.36 -15.69 -11.55
C ALA A 211 11.67 -16.55 -12.62
N ARG A 212 10.48 -17.09 -12.32
CA ARG A 212 9.64 -17.82 -13.29
C ARG A 212 9.21 -16.92 -14.44
N ARG A 213 8.69 -15.73 -14.15
CA ARG A 213 8.30 -14.73 -15.15
C ARG A 213 9.46 -14.35 -16.06
N ALA A 214 10.64 -14.10 -15.51
CA ALA A 214 11.83 -13.79 -16.29
C ALA A 214 12.21 -14.93 -17.26
N ARG A 215 12.10 -16.20 -16.84
CA ARG A 215 12.31 -17.36 -17.72
C ARG A 215 11.26 -17.45 -18.83
N LEU A 216 9.99 -17.22 -18.50
CA LEU A 216 8.90 -17.24 -19.46
C LEU A 216 9.01 -16.12 -20.50
N LEU A 217 9.32 -14.89 -20.09
CA LEU A 217 9.57 -13.79 -21.03
C LEU A 217 10.81 -14.07 -21.91
N ALA A 218 11.86 -14.68 -21.35
CA ALA A 218 13.04 -15.07 -22.10
C ALA A 218 12.80 -16.24 -23.09
N SER A 219 11.74 -17.02 -22.89
CA SER A 219 11.35 -18.10 -23.80
C SER A 219 10.62 -17.59 -25.04
N GLN A 220 10.24 -16.31 -25.08
CA GLN A 220 9.61 -15.66 -26.24
C GLN A 220 10.64 -15.24 -27.31
N ALA A 221 10.17 -14.92 -28.50
CA ALA A 221 11.01 -14.35 -29.54
C ALA A 221 11.42 -12.90 -29.20
N LYS A 222 12.71 -12.56 -29.36
CA LYS A 222 13.23 -11.20 -29.06
C LYS A 222 12.69 -10.10 -29.99
N GLN A 223 12.17 -10.48 -31.15
CA GLN A 223 11.62 -9.56 -32.15
C GLN A 223 10.21 -10.04 -32.47
N SER A 224 9.24 -9.14 -32.27
CA SER A 224 7.86 -9.35 -32.71
C SER A 224 7.82 -9.57 -34.22
N ARG A 225 6.96 -10.51 -34.64
CA ARG A 225 6.64 -10.78 -36.05
C ARG A 225 5.16 -10.64 -36.34
N GLU A 226 4.44 -9.96 -35.45
CA GLU A 226 3.01 -9.71 -35.56
C GLU A 226 2.63 -9.08 -36.90
N ASP A 227 3.24 -7.96 -37.29
CA ASP A 227 2.98 -7.30 -38.58
C ASP A 227 3.22 -8.21 -39.80
N ASP A 228 4.29 -9.00 -39.76
CA ASP A 228 4.63 -9.95 -40.82
C ASP A 228 3.57 -11.04 -40.92
N LEU A 229 3.13 -11.59 -39.78
CA LEU A 229 2.13 -12.64 -39.69
C LEU A 229 0.73 -12.13 -40.09
N SER A 230 0.33 -10.94 -39.64
CA SER A 230 -0.92 -10.28 -40.03
C SER A 230 -1.00 -10.10 -41.55
N ARG A 231 0.10 -9.67 -42.17
CA ARG A 231 0.18 -9.55 -43.64
C ARG A 231 0.05 -10.89 -44.34
N ARG A 232 0.77 -11.92 -43.89
CA ARG A 232 0.66 -13.27 -44.45
C ARG A 232 -0.73 -13.85 -44.31
N ARG A 233 -1.38 -13.58 -43.19
CA ARG A 233 -2.74 -14.04 -42.93
C ARG A 233 -3.73 -13.38 -43.86
N LYS A 234 -3.61 -12.07 -44.06
CA LYS A 234 -4.42 -11.34 -45.04
C LYS A 234 -4.23 -11.90 -46.46
N GLU A 235 -3.00 -12.12 -46.89
CA GLU A 235 -2.72 -12.69 -48.22
C GLU A 235 -3.26 -14.11 -48.38
N LEU A 236 -3.22 -14.93 -47.32
CA LEU A 236 -3.86 -16.24 -47.32
C LEU A 236 -5.37 -16.10 -47.52
N GLU A 237 -6.03 -15.21 -46.78
CA GLU A 237 -7.48 -15.00 -46.91
C GLU A 237 -7.85 -14.42 -48.30
N ASP A 238 -7.02 -13.52 -48.86
CA ASP A 238 -7.17 -13.00 -50.23
C ASP A 238 -7.04 -14.13 -51.28
N ASP A 239 -6.06 -15.03 -51.14
CA ASP A 239 -5.90 -16.21 -52.00
C ASP A 239 -7.10 -17.18 -51.87
N LEU A 240 -7.67 -17.29 -50.67
CA LEU A 240 -8.82 -18.14 -50.39
C LEU A 240 -10.11 -17.58 -51.01
N ILE A 241 -10.40 -16.28 -50.84
CA ILE A 241 -11.60 -15.67 -51.39
C ILE A 241 -11.61 -15.70 -52.92
N VAL A 242 -10.45 -15.47 -53.56
CA VAL A 242 -10.30 -15.60 -55.03
C VAL A 242 -10.58 -17.03 -55.49
N ARG A 243 -10.13 -18.04 -54.72
CA ARG A 243 -10.38 -19.44 -55.05
C ARG A 243 -11.86 -19.80 -54.94
N VAL A 244 -12.51 -19.34 -53.87
CA VAL A 244 -13.96 -19.55 -53.70
C VAL A 244 -14.71 -18.87 -54.86
N ALA A 245 -14.35 -17.64 -55.22
CA ALA A 245 -14.94 -16.95 -56.35
C ALA A 245 -14.78 -17.75 -57.67
N ARG A 246 -13.59 -18.27 -57.99
CA ARG A 246 -13.38 -19.10 -59.19
C ARG A 246 -14.27 -20.34 -59.22
N TYR A 247 -14.38 -21.03 -58.09
CA TYR A 247 -15.24 -22.20 -57.97
C TYR A 247 -16.71 -21.87 -58.22
N HIS A 248 -17.20 -20.74 -57.69
CA HIS A 248 -18.60 -20.33 -57.86
C HIS A 248 -18.91 -19.72 -59.24
N LEU A 249 -17.90 -19.15 -59.90
CA LEU A 249 -18.02 -18.57 -61.24
C LEU A 249 -17.76 -19.60 -62.36
N ASP A 250 -17.59 -20.88 -62.01
CA ASP A 250 -17.29 -21.99 -62.94
C ASP A 250 -16.05 -21.72 -63.81
N LEU A 251 -15.02 -21.11 -63.20
CA LEU A 251 -13.75 -20.80 -63.87
C LEU A 251 -12.74 -21.92 -63.71
N GLY A 252 -11.91 -22.12 -64.73
CA GLY A 252 -10.78 -23.04 -64.68
C GLY A 252 -9.77 -22.69 -63.58
N GLN A 253 -8.96 -23.66 -63.13
CA GLN A 253 -8.00 -23.42 -62.03
C GLN A 253 -6.97 -22.32 -62.32
N ASP A 254 -6.63 -22.12 -63.60
CA ASP A 254 -5.68 -21.11 -64.06
C ASP A 254 -6.34 -19.81 -64.57
N GLU A 255 -7.68 -19.76 -64.61
CA GLU A 255 -8.41 -18.59 -65.06
C GLU A 255 -8.59 -17.56 -63.93
N GLN A 256 -8.42 -16.28 -64.26
CA GLN A 256 -8.63 -15.18 -63.33
C GLN A 256 -10.05 -14.63 -63.51
N PRO A 257 -10.83 -14.45 -62.43
CA PRO A 257 -12.15 -13.85 -62.53
C PRO A 257 -12.02 -12.39 -63.00
N ALA A 258 -12.89 -11.97 -63.93
CA ALA A 258 -12.90 -10.58 -64.38
C ALA A 258 -13.35 -9.67 -63.23
N LEU A 259 -12.84 -8.42 -63.21
CA LEU A 259 -13.17 -7.46 -62.15
C LEU A 259 -14.69 -7.20 -62.05
N ALA A 260 -15.39 -7.23 -63.19
CA ALA A 260 -16.84 -7.07 -63.23
C ALA A 260 -17.59 -8.25 -62.59
N ASP A 261 -17.07 -9.47 -62.69
CA ASP A 261 -17.68 -10.66 -62.07
C ASP A 261 -17.44 -10.64 -60.56
N LEU A 262 -16.23 -10.29 -60.12
CA LEU A 262 -15.93 -10.10 -58.70
C LEU A 262 -16.78 -9.00 -58.07
N ALA A 263 -17.02 -7.89 -58.76
CA ALA A 263 -17.82 -6.77 -58.26
C ALA A 263 -19.31 -7.12 -58.06
N ARG A 264 -19.82 -8.15 -58.74
CA ARG A 264 -21.20 -8.64 -58.62
C ARG A 264 -21.34 -9.87 -57.73
N TRP A 265 -20.21 -10.52 -57.45
CA TRP A 265 -20.18 -11.75 -56.68
C TRP A 265 -20.26 -11.45 -55.18
N THR A 266 -21.17 -12.13 -54.51
CA THR A 266 -21.28 -12.12 -53.05
C THR A 266 -20.81 -13.46 -52.51
N PRO A 267 -19.88 -13.50 -51.54
CA PRO A 267 -19.46 -14.75 -50.93
C PRO A 267 -20.65 -15.48 -50.27
N PRO A 268 -20.81 -16.80 -50.48
CA PRO A 268 -21.88 -17.57 -49.84
C PRO A 268 -21.65 -17.72 -48.34
N ASN A 269 -22.71 -18.00 -47.56
CA ASN A 269 -22.62 -18.21 -46.10
C ASN A 269 -21.56 -19.25 -45.70
N GLN A 270 -21.36 -20.30 -46.51
CA GLN A 270 -20.34 -21.33 -46.26
C GLN A 270 -18.90 -20.78 -46.25
N HIS A 271 -18.61 -19.75 -47.06
CA HIS A 271 -17.30 -19.08 -47.03
C HIS A 271 -17.06 -18.44 -45.66
N TRP A 272 -18.05 -17.71 -45.17
CA TRP A 272 -18.01 -17.02 -43.89
C TRP A 272 -17.92 -17.96 -42.69
N VAL A 273 -18.71 -19.04 -42.67
CA VAL A 273 -18.57 -20.09 -41.65
C VAL A 273 -17.15 -20.66 -41.66
N GLY A 274 -16.59 -20.93 -42.84
CA GLY A 274 -15.22 -21.41 -42.94
C GLY A 274 -14.16 -20.42 -42.46
N VAL A 275 -14.38 -19.10 -42.59
CA VAL A 275 -13.50 -18.06 -42.01
C VAL A 275 -13.54 -18.13 -40.48
N LEU A 276 -14.75 -18.21 -39.91
CA LEU A 276 -14.94 -18.31 -38.45
C LEU A 276 -14.38 -19.61 -37.87
N ASP A 277 -14.55 -20.75 -38.56
CA ASP A 277 -13.96 -22.03 -38.15
C ASP A 277 -12.43 -21.95 -38.13
N ARG A 278 -11.81 -21.35 -39.15
CA ARG A 278 -10.34 -21.15 -39.19
C ARG A 278 -9.84 -20.29 -38.04
N LEU A 279 -10.61 -19.28 -37.63
CA LEU A 279 -10.27 -18.42 -36.50
C LEU A 279 -10.23 -19.22 -35.19
N VAL A 280 -11.23 -20.09 -34.97
CA VAL A 280 -11.26 -20.99 -33.81
C VAL A 280 -10.14 -22.03 -33.87
N GLU A 281 -9.91 -22.67 -35.02
CA GLU A 281 -8.79 -23.60 -35.23
C GLU A 281 -7.44 -22.93 -34.88
N ASP A 282 -7.25 -21.68 -35.32
CA ASP A 282 -6.02 -20.93 -35.04
C ASP A 282 -5.91 -20.54 -33.56
N ALA A 283 -7.02 -20.25 -32.88
CA ALA A 283 -7.06 -20.00 -31.44
C ALA A 283 -6.69 -21.25 -30.65
N PHE A 284 -7.20 -22.42 -31.01
CA PHE A 284 -6.80 -23.69 -30.39
C PHE A 284 -5.32 -24.00 -30.61
N ALA A 285 -4.82 -23.80 -31.83
CA ALA A 285 -3.41 -24.01 -32.13
C ALA A 285 -2.49 -23.03 -31.38
N ALA A 286 -2.84 -21.75 -31.33
CA ALA A 286 -2.09 -20.75 -30.56
C ALA A 286 -2.11 -21.09 -29.05
N THR A 287 -3.27 -21.46 -28.50
CA THR A 287 -3.42 -21.90 -27.11
C THR A 287 -2.54 -23.11 -26.81
N ALA A 288 -2.49 -24.11 -27.70
CA ALA A 288 -1.67 -25.29 -27.55
C ALA A 288 -0.17 -24.96 -27.58
N LEU A 289 0.28 -24.09 -28.50
CA LEU A 289 1.67 -23.62 -28.57
C LEU A 289 2.07 -22.86 -27.30
N LEU A 290 1.21 -21.97 -26.79
CA LEU A 290 1.46 -21.21 -25.57
C LEU A 290 1.56 -22.12 -24.34
N ARG A 291 0.58 -23.03 -24.15
CA ARG A 291 0.61 -24.00 -23.04
C ARG A 291 1.83 -24.91 -23.11
N ALA A 292 2.24 -25.32 -24.31
CA ALA A 292 3.49 -26.05 -24.51
C ALA A 292 4.74 -25.22 -24.20
N ALA A 293 4.77 -23.94 -24.59
CA ALA A 293 5.87 -23.04 -24.26
C ALA A 293 6.03 -22.85 -22.74
N VAL A 294 4.92 -22.67 -22.02
CA VAL A 294 4.91 -22.58 -20.55
C VAL A 294 5.42 -23.89 -19.93
N ALA A 295 4.86 -25.04 -20.34
CA ALA A 295 5.26 -26.35 -19.80
C ALA A 295 6.73 -26.69 -20.07
N VAL A 296 7.24 -26.38 -21.26
CA VAL A 296 8.66 -26.55 -21.63
C VAL A 296 9.56 -25.64 -20.81
N THR A 297 9.13 -24.40 -20.53
CA THR A 297 9.90 -23.46 -19.71
C THR A 297 9.95 -23.90 -18.24
N ASP A 298 8.85 -24.41 -17.69
CA ASP A 298 8.74 -24.80 -16.29
C ASP A 298 9.34 -26.18 -15.99
N HIS A 299 9.29 -27.13 -16.93
CA HIS A 299 9.66 -28.53 -16.71
C HIS A 299 10.79 -29.03 -17.61
N GLY A 300 11.29 -28.20 -18.51
CA GLY A 300 12.22 -28.60 -19.57
C GLY A 300 11.50 -29.25 -20.75
N LEU A 301 12.22 -29.40 -21.87
CA LEU A 301 11.64 -29.78 -23.16
C LEU A 301 10.89 -31.12 -23.14
N VAL A 302 11.52 -32.18 -22.65
CA VAL A 302 10.96 -33.55 -22.75
C VAL A 302 9.71 -33.69 -21.89
N GLU A 303 9.81 -33.33 -20.61
CA GLU A 303 8.69 -33.40 -19.67
C GLU A 303 7.59 -32.40 -20.02
N GLY A 304 7.95 -31.19 -20.45
CA GLY A 304 7.01 -30.17 -20.90
C GLY A 304 6.18 -30.64 -22.10
N LEU A 305 6.83 -31.20 -23.13
CA LEU A 305 6.13 -31.75 -24.30
C LEU A 305 5.27 -32.97 -23.96
N ALA A 306 5.73 -33.83 -23.05
CA ALA A 306 4.93 -34.97 -22.58
C ALA A 306 3.63 -34.49 -21.92
N ARG A 307 3.70 -33.45 -21.08
CA ARG A 307 2.54 -32.81 -20.43
C ARG A 307 1.60 -32.12 -21.43
N SER A 308 2.16 -31.54 -22.49
CA SER A 308 1.37 -30.82 -23.51
C SER A 308 0.91 -31.68 -24.69
N LYS A 309 1.25 -32.97 -24.72
CA LYS A 309 0.92 -33.86 -25.85
C LYS A 309 -0.58 -33.89 -26.15
N ALA A 310 -1.43 -34.04 -25.12
CA ALA A 310 -2.87 -34.13 -25.30
C ALA A 310 -3.46 -32.85 -25.94
N VAL A 311 -3.03 -31.67 -25.48
CA VAL A 311 -3.52 -30.38 -26.02
C VAL A 311 -2.99 -30.10 -27.42
N LEU A 312 -1.73 -30.47 -27.71
CA LEU A 312 -1.16 -30.35 -29.06
C LEU A 312 -1.87 -31.27 -30.06
N THR A 313 -2.12 -32.53 -29.69
CA THR A 313 -2.87 -33.47 -30.54
C THR A 313 -4.33 -33.05 -30.72
N ALA A 314 -4.96 -32.47 -29.68
CA ALA A 314 -6.31 -31.94 -29.81
C ALA A 314 -6.39 -30.81 -30.84
N ALA A 315 -5.49 -29.83 -30.73
CA ALA A 315 -5.41 -28.73 -31.71
C ALA A 315 -5.12 -29.23 -33.13
N ASP A 316 -4.24 -30.22 -33.29
CA ASP A 316 -3.93 -30.81 -34.61
C ASP A 316 -5.15 -31.52 -35.22
N ASN A 317 -5.95 -32.21 -34.40
CA ASN A 317 -7.17 -32.90 -34.85
C ASN A 317 -8.33 -31.96 -35.22
N GLU A 318 -8.34 -30.72 -34.73
CA GLU A 318 -9.32 -29.71 -35.15
C GLU A 318 -9.00 -29.15 -36.54
N VAL A 319 -7.77 -29.31 -37.04
CA VAL A 319 -7.40 -28.79 -38.36
C VAL A 319 -8.11 -29.55 -39.47
N THR A 320 -8.94 -28.85 -40.23
CA THR A 320 -9.59 -29.44 -41.40
C THR A 320 -8.54 -29.83 -42.47
N ALA A 321 -8.45 -31.14 -42.79
CA ALA A 321 -7.42 -31.76 -43.64
C ALA A 321 -7.22 -31.13 -45.04
N HIS A 322 -8.22 -30.42 -45.56
CA HIS A 322 -8.18 -29.76 -46.87
C HIS A 322 -7.20 -28.56 -46.91
N TRP A 323 -6.94 -27.91 -45.77
CA TRP A 323 -6.17 -26.66 -45.70
C TRP A 323 -4.72 -26.85 -45.23
N ALA A 324 -4.41 -27.96 -44.54
CA ALA A 324 -3.07 -28.28 -44.06
C ALA A 324 -2.07 -28.65 -45.19
N ALA A 325 -2.56 -28.99 -46.38
CA ALA A 325 -1.76 -29.64 -47.43
C ALA A 325 -1.14 -28.70 -48.49
N ARG A 326 -1.36 -27.37 -48.43
CA ARG A 326 -0.88 -26.46 -49.48
C ARG A 326 0.13 -25.43 -48.96
N PRO A 327 1.39 -25.41 -49.47
CA PRO A 327 2.38 -24.44 -49.04
C PRO A 327 1.94 -23.02 -49.44
N PRO A 328 2.07 -22.02 -48.56
CA PRO A 328 1.78 -20.63 -48.91
C PRO A 328 2.72 -20.16 -50.03
N ARG A 329 2.22 -19.35 -50.94
CA ARG A 329 3.06 -18.67 -51.95
C ARG A 329 4.11 -17.83 -51.22
N ARG A 330 5.32 -17.77 -51.77
CA ARG A 330 6.37 -16.88 -51.24
C ARG A 330 5.97 -15.44 -51.54
N VAL A 331 5.84 -14.65 -50.48
CA VAL A 331 5.55 -13.22 -50.56
C VAL A 331 6.86 -12.45 -50.46
N GLN A 332 7.10 -11.57 -51.42
CA GLN A 332 8.34 -10.77 -51.47
C GLN A 332 8.37 -9.79 -50.29
N GLY A 333 9.44 -9.81 -49.51
CA GLY A 333 9.62 -8.91 -48.35
C GLY A 333 9.00 -9.39 -47.03
N VAL A 334 8.39 -10.58 -46.98
CA VAL A 334 7.78 -11.14 -45.75
C VAL A 334 8.50 -12.42 -45.30
N THR A 335 8.74 -12.58 -44.00
CA THR A 335 9.48 -13.72 -43.40
C THR A 335 8.89 -15.07 -43.79
N GLY A 336 9.69 -16.14 -43.88
CA GLY A 336 9.22 -17.48 -44.27
C GLY A 336 8.24 -18.22 -43.33
N LEU A 337 7.68 -17.55 -42.32
CA LEU A 337 6.81 -18.15 -41.29
C LEU A 337 5.42 -18.53 -41.83
N PRO A 338 4.80 -19.64 -41.43
CA PRO A 338 3.46 -19.97 -41.92
C PRO A 338 2.43 -18.90 -41.54
N ALA A 339 1.40 -18.72 -42.37
CA ALA A 339 0.34 -17.75 -42.08
C ALA A 339 -0.54 -18.16 -40.89
N ARG A 340 -0.59 -19.47 -40.58
CA ARG A 340 -1.43 -20.05 -39.54
C ARG A 340 -0.60 -20.81 -38.49
N PRO A 341 -0.95 -20.72 -37.19
CA PRO A 341 -0.25 -21.45 -36.12
C PRO A 341 -0.43 -22.96 -36.20
N THR A 342 -1.51 -23.44 -36.82
CA THR A 342 -1.84 -24.86 -36.98
C THR A 342 -0.70 -25.67 -37.61
N LEU A 343 0.04 -25.10 -38.57
CA LEU A 343 1.18 -25.79 -39.19
C LEU A 343 2.29 -26.11 -38.18
N HIS A 344 2.57 -25.20 -37.24
CA HIS A 344 3.58 -25.45 -36.21
C HIS A 344 3.15 -26.53 -35.23
N VAL A 345 1.85 -26.59 -34.88
CA VAL A 345 1.31 -27.67 -34.06
C VAL A 345 1.46 -29.01 -34.78
N SER A 346 1.04 -29.12 -36.05
CA SER A 346 1.17 -30.35 -36.84
C SER A 346 2.63 -30.81 -37.00
N GLU A 347 3.56 -29.86 -37.20
CA GLU A 347 4.99 -30.15 -37.28
C GLU A 347 5.55 -30.71 -35.96
N ILE A 348 5.09 -30.19 -34.82
CA ILE A 348 5.47 -30.68 -33.48
C ILE A 348 4.85 -32.07 -33.25
N CYS A 349 3.55 -32.25 -33.50
CA CYS A 349 2.86 -33.53 -33.34
C CYS A 349 3.53 -34.66 -34.14
N ARG A 350 3.84 -34.41 -35.41
CA ARG A 350 4.55 -35.38 -36.29
C ARG A 350 5.92 -35.79 -35.74
N ARG A 351 6.60 -34.93 -35.00
CA ARG A 351 7.87 -35.27 -34.34
C ARG A 351 7.65 -36.05 -33.05
N LEU A 352 6.65 -35.69 -32.25
CA LEU A 352 6.28 -36.43 -31.04
C LEU A 352 5.89 -37.88 -31.35
N GLU A 353 5.21 -38.12 -32.47
CA GLU A 353 4.86 -39.47 -32.95
C GLU A 353 6.07 -40.35 -33.27
N ARG A 354 7.21 -39.75 -33.63
CA ARG A 354 8.45 -40.48 -33.95
C ARG A 354 9.25 -40.91 -32.72
N GLY A 355 8.86 -40.46 -31.52
CA GLY A 355 9.37 -40.97 -30.24
C GLY A 355 10.80 -40.57 -29.86
N ILE A 356 11.47 -39.71 -30.63
CA ILE A 356 12.83 -39.24 -30.35
C ILE A 356 12.82 -37.71 -30.36
N VAL A 357 13.27 -37.10 -29.26
CA VAL A 357 13.63 -35.68 -29.21
C VAL A 357 15.15 -35.62 -29.15
N GLU A 358 15.82 -35.63 -30.30
CA GLU A 358 17.28 -35.41 -30.35
C GLU A 358 17.60 -33.95 -30.00
N PRO A 359 18.86 -33.60 -29.65
CA PRO A 359 19.25 -32.21 -29.41
C PRO A 359 18.92 -31.25 -30.58
N GLY A 360 18.92 -31.74 -31.83
CA GLY A 360 18.47 -30.98 -33.00
C GLY A 360 16.96 -30.73 -33.05
N ASP A 361 16.15 -31.63 -32.50
CA ASP A 361 14.70 -31.47 -32.35
C ASP A 361 14.36 -30.42 -31.29
N ALA A 362 15.19 -30.30 -30.26
CA ALA A 362 15.03 -29.31 -29.20
C ALA A 362 15.00 -27.88 -29.73
N THR A 363 16.04 -27.50 -30.48
CA THR A 363 16.10 -26.16 -31.09
C THR A 363 14.95 -25.94 -32.07
N TYR A 364 14.57 -26.96 -32.83
CA TYR A 364 13.47 -26.87 -33.80
C TYR A 364 12.11 -26.60 -33.15
N VAL A 365 11.81 -27.31 -32.04
CA VAL A 365 10.57 -27.14 -31.29
C VAL A 365 10.57 -25.80 -30.55
N GLU A 366 11.65 -25.45 -29.86
CA GLU A 366 11.77 -24.16 -29.16
C GLU A 366 11.56 -22.96 -30.09
N GLN A 367 12.10 -23.00 -31.32
CA GLN A 367 11.89 -21.94 -32.31
C GLN A 367 10.42 -21.75 -32.70
N ARG A 368 9.60 -22.80 -32.66
CA ARG A 368 8.17 -22.75 -32.99
C ARG A 368 7.34 -22.29 -31.79
N LEU A 369 7.66 -22.81 -30.60
CA LEU A 369 7.03 -22.36 -29.36
C LEU A 369 7.26 -20.87 -29.12
N LYS A 370 8.45 -20.35 -29.46
CA LYS A 370 8.79 -18.92 -29.45
C LYS A 370 7.85 -18.03 -30.26
N ARG A 371 7.17 -18.59 -31.27
CA ARG A 371 6.21 -17.88 -32.13
C ARG A 371 4.78 -17.96 -31.65
N GLY A 372 4.48 -18.78 -30.64
CA GLY A 372 3.13 -18.91 -30.10
C GLY A 372 2.54 -17.57 -29.67
N HIS A 373 3.35 -16.70 -29.05
CA HIS A 373 2.93 -15.35 -28.67
C HIS A 373 2.51 -14.49 -29.88
N ASP A 374 3.39 -14.37 -30.89
CA ASP A 374 3.10 -13.56 -32.09
C ASP A 374 1.82 -14.05 -32.80
N TYR A 375 1.61 -15.38 -32.92
CA TYR A 375 0.38 -15.92 -33.48
C TYR A 375 -0.85 -15.64 -32.62
N ALA A 376 -0.72 -15.73 -31.30
CA ALA A 376 -1.82 -15.45 -30.39
C ALA A 376 -2.28 -14.00 -30.51
N LEU A 377 -1.36 -13.03 -30.61
CA LEU A 377 -1.71 -11.63 -30.83
C LEU A 377 -2.52 -11.44 -32.12
N VAL A 378 -2.03 -11.99 -33.25
CA VAL A 378 -2.74 -11.91 -34.54
C VAL A 378 -4.12 -12.58 -34.49
N VAL A 379 -4.27 -13.70 -33.77
CA VAL A 379 -5.57 -14.36 -33.58
C VAL A 379 -6.50 -13.50 -32.72
N MET A 380 -5.99 -12.95 -31.61
CA MET A 380 -6.76 -12.09 -30.73
C MET A 380 -7.28 -10.87 -31.49
N ASP A 381 -6.42 -10.13 -32.19
CA ASP A 381 -6.82 -8.96 -32.99
C ASP A 381 -7.97 -9.27 -33.96
N GLN A 382 -7.96 -10.45 -34.57
CA GLN A 382 -9.05 -10.87 -35.47
C GLN A 382 -10.34 -11.25 -34.76
N VAL A 383 -10.25 -11.90 -33.59
CA VAL A 383 -11.42 -12.10 -32.73
C VAL A 383 -11.97 -10.76 -32.29
N GLU A 384 -11.12 -9.81 -31.91
CA GLU A 384 -11.50 -8.46 -31.50
C GLU A 384 -12.16 -7.66 -32.64
N GLU A 385 -11.63 -7.74 -33.86
CA GLU A 385 -12.25 -7.17 -35.06
C GLU A 385 -13.62 -7.82 -35.36
N MET A 386 -13.75 -9.13 -35.11
CA MET A 386 -15.03 -9.84 -35.22
C MET A 386 -16.04 -9.36 -34.17
N LEU A 387 -15.63 -9.22 -32.90
CA LEU A 387 -16.51 -8.84 -31.78
C LEU A 387 -16.91 -7.37 -31.81
N SER A 388 -15.97 -6.46 -32.11
CA SER A 388 -16.24 -5.04 -32.35
C SER A 388 -17.00 -4.81 -33.65
N GLY A 389 -16.92 -5.80 -34.54
CA GLY A 389 -17.76 -5.90 -35.70
C GLY A 389 -17.27 -5.13 -36.92
N GLY A 390 -15.95 -4.93 -36.99
CA GLY A 390 -15.23 -4.58 -38.21
C GLY A 390 -15.33 -5.66 -39.28
N PHE A 391 -15.56 -6.91 -38.88
CA PHE A 391 -15.85 -8.03 -39.78
C PHE A 391 -17.28 -7.94 -40.36
N GLN A 392 -17.40 -7.78 -41.68
CA GLN A 392 -18.68 -7.73 -42.41
C GLN A 392 -19.23 -9.15 -42.65
N VAL A 393 -19.45 -9.93 -41.59
CA VAL A 393 -20.01 -11.29 -41.70
C VAL A 393 -21.55 -11.24 -41.70
N PRO A 394 -22.24 -11.98 -42.59
CA PRO A 394 -23.69 -12.14 -42.52
C PRO A 394 -24.14 -12.75 -41.18
N GLY A 395 -25.18 -12.17 -40.57
CA GLY A 395 -25.68 -12.60 -39.24
C GLY A 395 -26.15 -14.05 -39.18
N GLU A 396 -26.65 -14.61 -40.29
CA GLU A 396 -27.00 -16.03 -40.41
C GLU A 396 -25.77 -16.93 -40.25
N ALA A 397 -24.67 -16.61 -40.95
CA ALA A 397 -23.43 -17.38 -40.87
C ALA A 397 -22.82 -17.33 -39.46
N VAL A 398 -22.91 -16.19 -38.78
CA VAL A 398 -22.48 -16.05 -37.38
C VAL A 398 -23.35 -16.91 -36.46
N SER A 399 -24.68 -16.89 -36.64
CA SER A 399 -25.61 -17.65 -35.81
C SER A 399 -25.44 -19.16 -35.97
N ASP A 400 -25.23 -19.64 -37.20
CA ASP A 400 -24.98 -21.05 -37.50
C ASP A 400 -23.65 -21.51 -36.92
N TRP A 401 -22.58 -20.73 -37.10
CA TRP A 401 -21.27 -21.01 -36.53
C TRP A 401 -21.31 -21.03 -35.00
N ALA A 402 -21.93 -20.02 -34.37
CA ALA A 402 -21.93 -19.86 -32.92
C ALA A 402 -22.62 -21.01 -32.18
N ARG A 403 -23.52 -21.76 -32.84
CA ARG A 403 -24.18 -22.95 -32.28
C ARG A 403 -23.34 -24.22 -32.32
N SER A 404 -22.18 -24.20 -32.99
CA SER A 404 -21.30 -25.36 -33.11
C SER A 404 -20.66 -25.69 -31.75
N ILE A 405 -20.67 -26.98 -31.38
CA ILE A 405 -20.26 -27.45 -30.05
C ILE A 405 -18.74 -27.66 -29.98
N VAL A 406 -18.09 -27.22 -28.89
CA VAL A 406 -16.63 -27.29 -28.67
C VAL A 406 -16.16 -28.67 -28.15
N LYS A 407 -16.99 -29.70 -28.31
CA LYS A 407 -16.89 -30.99 -27.62
C LYS A 407 -15.54 -31.69 -27.80
N ARG A 408 -14.98 -31.68 -29.02
CA ARG A 408 -13.74 -32.39 -29.36
C ARG A 408 -12.53 -31.79 -28.64
N TRP A 409 -12.36 -30.47 -28.69
CA TRP A 409 -11.37 -29.73 -27.90
C TRP A 409 -11.51 -30.02 -26.40
N ARG A 410 -12.72 -29.84 -25.84
CA ARG A 410 -12.97 -30.02 -24.41
C ARG A 410 -12.73 -31.43 -23.90
N HIS A 411 -12.98 -32.45 -24.73
CA HIS A 411 -12.68 -33.83 -24.37
C HIS A 411 -11.19 -34.06 -24.06
N ALA A 412 -10.30 -33.35 -24.75
CA ALA A 412 -8.86 -33.52 -24.59
C ALA A 412 -8.22 -32.53 -23.61
N THR A 413 -8.77 -31.31 -23.48
CA THR A 413 -8.16 -30.25 -22.65
C THR A 413 -8.86 -30.04 -21.33
N GLY A 414 -10.11 -30.48 -21.19
CA GLY A 414 -10.99 -30.09 -20.11
C GLY A 414 -11.26 -28.57 -20.08
N HIS A 415 -11.88 -28.15 -18.98
CA HIS A 415 -12.03 -26.75 -18.58
C HIS A 415 -10.92 -26.38 -17.59
N THR A 416 -10.47 -25.13 -17.61
CA THR A 416 -9.48 -24.66 -16.64
C THR A 416 -10.16 -24.46 -15.29
N THR A 417 -9.40 -24.66 -14.20
CA THR A 417 -9.91 -24.38 -12.85
C THR A 417 -10.10 -22.88 -12.59
N VAL A 418 -9.51 -22.03 -13.43
CA VAL A 418 -9.60 -20.57 -13.29
C VAL A 418 -10.90 -20.03 -13.90
N ARG A 419 -11.40 -20.66 -14.96
CA ARG A 419 -12.68 -20.32 -15.60
C ARG A 419 -13.58 -21.55 -15.68
N PRO A 420 -14.15 -21.98 -14.54
CA PRO A 420 -15.09 -23.07 -14.53
C PRO A 420 -16.38 -22.65 -15.27
N PRO A 421 -16.95 -23.53 -16.11
CA PRO A 421 -18.13 -23.23 -16.92
C PRO A 421 -19.34 -22.79 -16.07
N GLU A 422 -19.45 -23.30 -14.84
CA GLU A 422 -20.50 -22.98 -13.88
C GLU A 422 -20.49 -21.51 -13.42
N THR A 423 -19.40 -20.80 -13.68
CA THR A 423 -19.23 -19.36 -13.36
C THR A 423 -19.08 -18.50 -14.60
N TRP A 424 -19.19 -19.12 -15.78
CA TRP A 424 -18.97 -18.45 -17.06
C TRP A 424 -20.30 -17.93 -17.62
N ASP A 425 -20.56 -16.66 -17.34
CA ASP A 425 -21.79 -16.01 -17.81
C ASP A 425 -21.71 -15.55 -19.27
N GLY A 426 -20.56 -15.76 -19.93
CA GLY A 426 -20.36 -15.49 -21.36
C GLY A 426 -20.71 -14.06 -21.75
N GLY A 427 -20.43 -13.09 -20.87
CA GLY A 427 -20.97 -11.73 -20.86
C GLY A 427 -20.61 -10.85 -22.04
N PHE A 428 -20.89 -11.27 -23.27
CA PHE A 428 -20.50 -10.58 -24.49
C PHE A 428 -21.72 -10.06 -25.28
N MET A 429 -21.85 -8.73 -25.38
CA MET A 429 -22.98 -8.07 -26.05
C MET A 429 -22.99 -8.21 -27.59
N TRP A 430 -21.97 -8.83 -28.21
CA TRP A 430 -21.91 -9.00 -29.68
C TRP A 430 -22.99 -9.94 -30.22
N MET A 431 -23.56 -10.82 -29.39
CA MET A 431 -24.66 -11.72 -29.78
C MET A 431 -25.95 -10.99 -30.17
N ARG A 432 -26.03 -9.66 -29.98
CA ARG A 432 -27.12 -8.82 -30.51
C ARG A 432 -27.11 -8.61 -32.03
N ARG A 433 -26.11 -9.14 -32.75
CA ARG A 433 -26.03 -9.11 -34.23
C ARG A 433 -26.87 -10.19 -34.94
N GLY A 434 -27.41 -11.17 -34.21
CA GLY A 434 -28.32 -12.20 -34.73
C GLY A 434 -29.54 -12.40 -33.83
N ASP A 435 -30.53 -13.14 -34.31
CA ASP A 435 -31.77 -13.46 -33.57
C ASP A 435 -31.59 -14.53 -32.49
N TRP A 436 -30.34 -14.97 -32.23
CA TRP A 436 -30.03 -16.06 -31.32
C TRP A 436 -29.20 -15.56 -30.13
N VAL A 437 -29.79 -15.64 -28.94
CA VAL A 437 -29.13 -15.38 -27.65
C VAL A 437 -29.28 -16.66 -26.81
N PRO A 438 -28.24 -17.49 -26.66
CA PRO A 438 -28.29 -18.63 -25.77
C PRO A 438 -28.38 -18.18 -24.31
N GLU A 439 -28.91 -19.04 -23.44
CA GLU A 439 -28.74 -18.91 -22.00
C GLU A 439 -27.24 -18.96 -21.65
N PRO A 440 -26.78 -18.25 -20.61
CA PRO A 440 -25.40 -18.28 -20.15
C PRO A 440 -24.89 -19.72 -19.95
N LEU A 441 -23.60 -19.97 -20.20
CA LEU A 441 -23.04 -21.30 -20.01
C LEU A 441 -23.12 -21.76 -18.54
N SER A 442 -23.09 -20.83 -17.59
CA SER A 442 -23.30 -21.08 -16.16
C SER A 442 -24.67 -21.70 -15.83
N ASP A 443 -25.68 -21.48 -16.69
CA ASP A 443 -27.03 -22.04 -16.54
C ASP A 443 -27.22 -23.34 -17.35
N ARG A 444 -26.19 -23.78 -18.11
CA ARG A 444 -26.26 -24.95 -19.00
C ARG A 444 -25.23 -26.02 -18.59
N PRO A 445 -25.42 -27.29 -18.98
CA PRO A 445 -24.41 -28.32 -18.78
C PRO A 445 -23.09 -27.96 -19.50
N ALA A 446 -21.95 -28.20 -18.85
CA ALA A 446 -20.62 -27.84 -19.38
C ALA A 446 -20.32 -28.45 -20.76
N GLU A 447 -20.82 -29.66 -21.04
CA GLU A 447 -20.68 -30.34 -22.33
C GLU A 447 -21.45 -29.69 -23.48
N SER A 448 -22.34 -28.73 -23.16
CA SER A 448 -23.12 -27.97 -24.14
C SER A 448 -22.44 -26.66 -24.58
N GLU A 449 -21.19 -26.42 -24.16
CA GLU A 449 -20.39 -25.29 -24.62
C GLU A 449 -20.33 -25.23 -26.15
N THR A 450 -20.60 -24.04 -26.66
CA THR A 450 -20.62 -23.69 -28.08
C THR A 450 -19.53 -22.67 -28.41
N TYR A 451 -19.23 -22.48 -29.70
CA TYR A 451 -18.31 -21.42 -30.12
C TYR A 451 -18.80 -20.02 -29.71
N GLY A 452 -20.12 -19.81 -29.65
CA GLY A 452 -20.72 -18.55 -29.19
C GLY A 452 -20.41 -18.20 -27.73
N ASP A 453 -20.11 -19.20 -26.88
CA ASP A 453 -19.81 -18.96 -25.47
C ASP A 453 -18.45 -18.27 -25.24
N LEU A 454 -17.56 -18.28 -26.24
CA LEU A 454 -16.22 -17.67 -26.21
C LEU A 454 -15.31 -18.07 -25.03
N LEU A 455 -15.65 -19.14 -24.31
CA LEU A 455 -14.77 -19.66 -23.25
C LEU A 455 -13.44 -20.18 -23.84
N TRP A 456 -13.46 -20.69 -25.07
CA TRP A 456 -12.26 -21.01 -25.84
C TRP A 456 -11.38 -19.79 -26.15
N TYR A 457 -11.96 -18.60 -26.29
CA TYR A 457 -11.21 -17.36 -26.48
C TYR A 457 -10.55 -16.95 -25.16
N ALA A 458 -11.28 -17.03 -24.05
CA ALA A 458 -10.73 -16.78 -22.73
C ALA A 458 -9.55 -17.72 -22.40
N ASP A 459 -9.60 -19.00 -22.82
CA ASP A 459 -8.48 -19.93 -22.73
C ASP A 459 -7.21 -19.44 -23.45
N LEU A 460 -7.37 -18.81 -24.62
CA LEU A 460 -6.26 -18.22 -25.38
C LEU A 460 -5.67 -17.03 -24.61
N VAL A 461 -6.51 -16.13 -24.13
CA VAL A 461 -6.06 -14.94 -23.37
C VAL A 461 -5.36 -15.38 -22.07
N ASP A 462 -5.90 -16.36 -21.36
CA ASP A 462 -5.28 -16.93 -20.17
C ASP A 462 -3.93 -17.59 -20.48
N ALA A 463 -3.80 -18.28 -21.61
CA ALA A 463 -2.52 -18.85 -22.02
C ALA A 463 -1.47 -17.77 -22.34
N VAL A 464 -1.87 -16.62 -22.89
CA VAL A 464 -1.00 -15.45 -23.05
C VAL A 464 -0.62 -14.86 -21.69
N ALA A 465 -1.57 -14.74 -20.77
CA ALA A 465 -1.30 -14.27 -19.41
C ALA A 465 -0.32 -15.17 -18.65
N GLN A 466 -0.46 -16.49 -18.81
CA GLN A 466 0.47 -17.48 -18.27
C GLN A 466 1.87 -17.34 -18.84
N LEU A 467 2.01 -17.03 -20.13
CA LEU A 467 3.31 -16.75 -20.73
C LEU A 467 3.92 -15.43 -20.22
N HIS A 468 3.11 -14.47 -19.77
CA HIS A 468 3.57 -13.27 -19.07
C HIS A 468 3.83 -13.50 -17.57
N GLY A 469 3.61 -14.72 -17.08
CA GLY A 469 3.87 -15.14 -15.71
C GLY A 469 2.66 -15.02 -14.78
N HIS A 470 1.50 -14.58 -15.26
CA HIS A 470 0.26 -14.51 -14.46
C HIS A 470 -0.42 -15.89 -14.39
N ASP A 471 -1.35 -16.09 -13.45
CA ASP A 471 -2.08 -17.36 -13.38
C ASP A 471 -3.17 -17.44 -14.48
N ALA A 472 -3.79 -16.31 -14.79
CA ALA A 472 -4.79 -16.11 -15.84
C ALA A 472 -4.95 -14.62 -16.16
N ALA A 473 -5.73 -14.31 -17.20
CA ALA A 473 -6.10 -12.95 -17.55
C ALA A 473 -7.17 -12.39 -16.59
N VAL A 474 -7.21 -11.08 -16.38
CA VAL A 474 -8.10 -10.41 -15.41
C VAL A 474 -9.15 -9.58 -16.15
N HIS A 475 -10.38 -9.52 -15.62
CA HIS A 475 -11.41 -8.65 -16.19
C HIS A 475 -11.07 -7.18 -15.99
N VAL A 476 -11.21 -6.38 -17.05
CA VAL A 476 -11.07 -4.92 -16.97
C VAL A 476 -12.37 -4.30 -16.44
N GLU A 477 -12.29 -3.56 -15.33
CA GLU A 477 -13.45 -2.93 -14.70
C GLU A 477 -14.07 -1.86 -15.63
N GLY A 478 -15.39 -1.93 -15.85
CA GLY A 478 -16.11 -1.02 -16.76
C GLY A 478 -16.12 -1.46 -18.23
N GLU A 479 -15.36 -2.50 -18.57
CA GLU A 479 -15.22 -3.05 -19.91
C GLU A 479 -15.61 -4.54 -19.90
N ASN A 480 -16.92 -4.82 -19.92
CA ASN A 480 -17.50 -6.16 -19.70
C ASN A 480 -17.02 -7.27 -20.66
N HIS A 481 -16.17 -6.97 -21.65
CA HIS A 481 -15.75 -7.90 -22.72
C HIS A 481 -14.23 -8.05 -22.83
N TRP A 482 -13.46 -7.28 -22.05
CA TRP A 482 -12.01 -7.19 -22.20
C TRP A 482 -11.31 -7.90 -21.03
N LEU A 483 -10.48 -8.88 -21.40
CA LEU A 483 -9.59 -9.61 -20.49
C LEU A 483 -8.18 -9.05 -20.66
N ASP A 484 -7.64 -8.48 -19.59
CA ASP A 484 -6.25 -8.03 -19.55
C ASP A 484 -5.31 -9.22 -19.40
N ARG A 485 -4.45 -9.40 -20.40
CA ARG A 485 -3.47 -10.48 -20.52
C ARG A 485 -2.11 -10.15 -19.88
N ASP A 486 -1.84 -8.90 -19.52
CA ASP A 486 -0.66 -8.53 -18.74
C ASP A 486 -1.03 -7.43 -17.73
N PRO A 487 -1.90 -7.73 -16.75
CA PRO A 487 -2.35 -6.74 -15.80
C PRO A 487 -1.17 -6.14 -15.01
N PRO A 488 -1.25 -4.84 -14.68
CA PRO A 488 -0.22 -4.17 -13.89
C PRO A 488 -0.02 -4.88 -12.54
N ARG A 489 1.20 -4.78 -11.99
CA ARG A 489 1.55 -5.51 -10.78
C ARG A 489 0.81 -4.95 -9.57
N ILE A 490 0.25 -5.85 -8.75
CA ILE A 490 -0.22 -5.49 -7.40
C ILE A 490 0.99 -4.93 -6.61
N GLY A 491 1.01 -3.62 -6.34
CA GLY A 491 2.11 -2.96 -5.62
C GLY A 491 2.54 -1.58 -6.17
N ASP A 492 1.99 -1.15 -7.31
CA ASP A 492 2.29 0.17 -7.89
C ASP A 492 1.56 1.32 -7.16
N GLU A 493 0.46 1.03 -6.46
CA GLU A 493 -0.23 2.03 -5.63
C GLU A 493 0.50 2.32 -4.30
N PRO A 494 0.48 3.58 -3.82
CA PRO A 494 1.08 3.96 -2.54
C PRO A 494 0.52 3.14 -1.36
N LEU A 495 1.42 2.67 -0.49
CA LEU A 495 1.10 1.92 0.74
C LEU A 495 0.42 0.56 0.52
N MET A 496 0.56 -0.02 -0.67
CA MET A 496 0.24 -1.44 -0.87
C MET A 496 1.31 -2.38 -0.33
N PRO A 497 0.95 -3.60 0.15
CA PRO A 497 1.93 -4.61 0.52
C PRO A 497 2.93 -4.83 -0.62
N ARG A 498 4.22 -4.61 -0.33
CA ARG A 498 5.31 -4.85 -1.27
C ARG A 498 6.12 -6.05 -0.83
N PHE A 499 6.32 -7.01 -1.73
CA PHE A 499 7.03 -8.26 -1.45
C PHE A 499 8.35 -8.37 -2.20
N ASP A 500 8.84 -7.27 -2.79
CA ASP A 500 10.13 -7.18 -3.48
C ASP A 500 11.31 -7.50 -2.56
N SER A 501 11.17 -7.24 -1.25
CA SER A 501 12.15 -7.57 -0.22
C SER A 501 11.48 -7.57 1.15
N VAL A 502 12.13 -8.20 2.12
CA VAL A 502 11.75 -8.12 3.54
C VAL A 502 11.75 -6.66 4.01
N ASN A 503 12.76 -5.88 3.64
CA ASN A 503 12.89 -4.49 4.05
C ASN A 503 11.71 -3.64 3.54
N GLN A 504 11.27 -3.83 2.30
CA GLN A 504 10.10 -3.12 1.75
C GLN A 504 8.78 -3.56 2.40
N ALA A 505 8.60 -4.87 2.60
CA ALA A 505 7.40 -5.40 3.24
C ALA A 505 7.20 -4.80 4.64
N VAL A 506 8.29 -4.72 5.41
CA VAL A 506 8.29 -4.13 6.76
C VAL A 506 8.16 -2.61 6.72
N ALA A 507 8.87 -1.92 5.83
CA ALA A 507 8.82 -0.46 5.74
C ALA A 507 7.39 0.05 5.45
N VAL A 508 6.65 -0.60 4.54
CA VAL A 508 5.25 -0.25 4.27
C VAL A 508 4.38 -0.40 5.53
N ALA A 509 4.51 -1.52 6.25
CA ALA A 509 3.77 -1.75 7.48
C ALA A 509 4.12 -0.73 8.57
N ALA A 510 5.41 -0.44 8.75
CA ALA A 510 5.89 0.54 9.72
C ALA A 510 5.43 1.95 9.39
N GLN A 511 5.30 2.28 8.11
CA GLN A 511 4.77 3.55 7.65
C GLN A 511 3.26 3.66 7.92
N LEU A 512 2.49 2.60 7.67
CA LEU A 512 1.07 2.56 8.02
C LEU A 512 0.84 2.76 9.52
N VAL A 513 1.69 2.16 10.37
CA VAL A 513 1.67 2.40 11.82
C VAL A 513 2.05 3.85 12.15
N ALA A 514 3.03 4.43 11.47
CA ALA A 514 3.41 5.84 11.66
C ALA A 514 2.28 6.82 11.28
N PHE A 515 1.44 6.46 10.30
CA PHE A 515 0.21 7.17 9.96
C PHE A 515 -0.97 6.89 10.92
N GLY A 516 -0.72 6.17 12.02
CA GLY A 516 -1.75 5.87 13.02
C GLY A 516 -2.58 4.62 12.72
N GLY A 517 -2.19 3.81 11.74
CA GLY A 517 -2.77 2.49 11.49
C GLY A 517 -2.65 1.60 12.73
N THR A 518 -3.74 0.90 13.07
CA THR A 518 -3.77 0.00 14.23
C THR A 518 -4.09 -1.42 13.78
N ALA A 519 -3.25 -2.37 14.19
CA ALA A 519 -3.41 -3.76 13.80
C ALA A 519 -4.66 -4.38 14.47
N PRO A 520 -5.54 -5.07 13.72
CA PRO A 520 -6.68 -5.76 14.29
C PRO A 520 -6.28 -6.83 15.31
N ARG A 521 -7.14 -7.06 16.32
CA ARG A 521 -6.91 -8.14 17.29
C ARG A 521 -7.10 -9.49 16.61
N GLY A 522 -6.01 -10.27 16.50
CA GLY A 522 -6.09 -11.66 16.02
C GLY A 522 -5.54 -11.92 14.63
N VAL A 523 -4.88 -10.94 14.00
CA VAL A 523 -4.18 -11.14 12.72
C VAL A 523 -3.20 -12.32 12.79
N ARG A 524 -3.22 -13.16 11.75
CA ARG A 524 -2.40 -14.38 11.63
C ARG A 524 -1.43 -14.36 10.45
N THR A 525 -1.71 -13.53 9.45
CA THR A 525 -0.88 -13.38 8.24
C THR A 525 -0.39 -11.95 8.13
N TRP A 526 0.76 -11.78 7.49
CA TRP A 526 1.35 -10.47 7.23
C TRP A 526 0.43 -9.62 6.35
N LEU A 527 -0.20 -10.23 5.35
CA LEU A 527 -1.15 -9.52 4.48
C LEU A 527 -2.34 -8.97 5.28
N ALA A 528 -2.97 -9.78 6.13
CA ALA A 528 -4.09 -9.33 6.97
C ALA A 528 -3.66 -8.26 7.98
N LEU A 529 -2.41 -8.29 8.45
CA LEU A 529 -1.83 -7.21 9.26
C LEU A 529 -1.77 -5.91 8.47
N VAL A 530 -1.19 -5.93 7.26
CA VAL A 530 -1.04 -4.72 6.42
C VAL A 530 -2.41 -4.18 5.99
N GLU A 531 -3.33 -5.04 5.57
CA GLU A 531 -4.71 -4.65 5.22
C GLU A 531 -5.45 -4.05 6.42
N GLY A 532 -5.32 -4.68 7.59
CA GLY A 532 -5.90 -4.18 8.83
C GLY A 532 -5.32 -2.84 9.26
N LEU A 533 -4.00 -2.63 9.08
CA LEU A 533 -3.36 -1.35 9.29
C LEU A 533 -3.95 -0.30 8.32
N ARG A 534 -4.06 -0.63 7.03
CA ARG A 534 -4.58 0.27 5.97
C ARG A 534 -6.04 0.69 6.18
N GLY A 535 -6.87 -0.20 6.72
CA GLY A 535 -8.30 0.06 6.95
C GLY A 535 -8.61 1.14 7.99
N GLY A 536 -7.61 1.70 8.68
CA GLY A 536 -7.80 2.77 9.66
C GLY A 536 -8.15 4.12 9.01
N THR A 537 -9.20 4.78 9.52
CA THR A 537 -9.65 6.11 9.04
C THR A 537 -8.55 7.18 9.08
N ALA A 538 -7.62 7.08 10.05
CA ALA A 538 -6.46 7.97 10.19
C ALA A 538 -5.55 8.00 8.95
N ILE A 539 -5.49 6.92 8.18
CA ILE A 539 -4.65 6.84 6.97
C ILE A 539 -5.28 7.61 5.81
N ALA A 540 -6.61 7.51 5.67
CA ALA A 540 -7.34 8.28 4.66
C ALA A 540 -7.27 9.79 4.93
N GLU A 541 -7.15 10.21 6.19
CA GLU A 541 -6.91 11.60 6.56
C GLU A 541 -5.45 12.02 6.33
N ALA A 542 -4.49 11.20 6.76
CA ALA A 542 -3.05 11.48 6.59
C ALA A 542 -2.64 11.64 5.12
N LEU A 543 -3.29 10.94 4.19
CA LEU A 543 -2.98 10.98 2.75
C LEU A 543 -3.61 12.16 1.99
N ARG A 544 -4.45 12.98 2.64
CA ARG A 544 -5.14 14.14 2.01
C ARG A 544 -4.39 15.46 2.17
N GLY A 545 -3.35 15.53 2.98
CA GLY A 545 -2.60 16.77 3.21
C GLY A 545 -1.82 17.25 1.97
N GLU A 546 -2.07 18.49 1.55
CA GLU A 546 -1.26 19.22 0.57
C GLU A 546 -0.10 19.93 1.28
N PHE A 547 1.06 19.98 0.63
CA PHE A 547 2.25 20.62 1.17
C PHE A 547 2.44 22.02 0.60
N ILE A 548 2.80 22.97 1.47
CA ILE A 548 3.13 24.34 1.05
C ILE A 548 4.60 24.34 0.63
N VAL A 549 4.86 24.32 -0.68
CA VAL A 549 6.22 24.35 -1.23
C VAL A 549 6.62 25.80 -1.52
N PRO A 550 7.72 26.32 -0.93
CA PRO A 550 8.23 27.66 -1.24
C PRO A 550 8.55 27.83 -2.74
N GLU A 551 8.20 28.98 -3.32
CA GLU A 551 8.33 29.25 -4.76
C GLU A 551 9.74 28.98 -5.33
N PRO A 552 10.87 29.39 -4.68
CA PRO A 552 12.20 29.12 -5.21
C PRO A 552 12.53 27.62 -5.32
N ILE A 553 11.94 26.78 -4.46
CA ILE A 553 12.10 25.33 -4.49
C ILE A 553 11.12 24.72 -5.50
N ALA A 554 9.88 25.23 -5.56
CA ALA A 554 8.88 24.81 -6.52
C ALA A 554 9.32 25.03 -7.97
N ALA A 555 10.12 26.07 -8.25
CA ALA A 555 10.68 26.37 -9.57
C ALA A 555 11.76 25.38 -10.04
N LEU A 556 12.34 24.59 -9.12
CA LEU A 556 13.34 23.57 -9.43
C LEU A 556 12.71 22.20 -9.71
N ASP A 557 11.41 22.05 -9.46
CA ASP A 557 10.67 20.80 -9.67
C ASP A 557 10.73 20.36 -11.14
N GLY A 558 11.19 19.12 -11.37
CA GLY A 558 11.43 18.55 -12.70
C GLY A 558 12.80 18.87 -13.32
N THR A 559 13.64 19.70 -12.70
CA THR A 559 14.97 20.06 -13.22
C THR A 559 16.03 18.98 -12.94
N THR A 560 17.14 18.99 -13.68
CA THR A 560 18.27 18.10 -13.42
C THR A 560 19.27 18.76 -12.48
N VAL A 561 19.70 18.04 -11.44
CA VAL A 561 20.76 18.51 -10.53
C VAL A 561 22.08 18.63 -11.32
N PRO A 562 22.74 19.80 -11.31
CA PRO A 562 23.94 20.04 -12.10
C PRO A 562 25.04 19.00 -11.89
N GLY A 563 25.50 18.41 -12.99
CA GLY A 563 26.62 17.46 -13.00
C GLY A 563 26.32 16.08 -12.42
N THR A 564 25.07 15.72 -12.12
CA THR A 564 24.70 14.38 -11.63
C THR A 564 23.83 13.59 -12.61
N GLY A 565 23.12 14.28 -13.53
CA GLY A 565 22.14 13.65 -14.42
C GLY A 565 20.83 13.25 -13.72
N LEU A 566 20.68 13.53 -12.42
CA LEU A 566 19.50 13.15 -11.64
C LEU A 566 18.42 14.22 -11.70
N ARG A 567 17.17 13.81 -11.94
CA ARG A 567 16.00 14.71 -11.95
C ARG A 567 15.49 14.96 -10.53
N PHE A 568 15.32 16.21 -10.15
CA PHE A 568 14.77 16.65 -8.87
C PHE A 568 13.25 16.76 -8.96
N GLU A 569 12.53 16.16 -8.01
CA GLU A 569 11.08 16.37 -7.85
C GLU A 569 10.75 16.74 -6.41
N VAL A 570 9.74 17.58 -6.24
CA VAL A 570 9.27 18.04 -4.92
C VAL A 570 7.92 17.40 -4.58
N ALA A 571 7.78 16.89 -3.35
CA ALA A 571 6.51 16.36 -2.88
C ALA A 571 5.50 17.49 -2.73
N ARG A 572 4.35 17.39 -3.42
CA ARG A 572 3.23 18.34 -3.31
C ARG A 572 2.15 17.89 -2.34
N ASN A 573 2.10 16.59 -2.02
CA ASN A 573 1.11 16.02 -1.14
C ASN A 573 1.64 14.78 -0.42
N ALA A 574 0.94 14.41 0.66
CA ALA A 574 1.27 13.26 1.49
C ALA A 574 1.20 11.93 0.74
N ARG A 575 0.35 11.81 -0.29
CA ARG A 575 0.25 10.59 -1.12
C ARG A 575 1.53 10.32 -1.91
N THR A 576 2.07 11.34 -2.56
CA THR A 576 3.34 11.26 -3.31
C THR A 576 4.48 10.87 -2.37
N LEU A 577 4.55 11.54 -1.22
CA LEU A 577 5.56 11.27 -0.21
C LEU A 577 5.44 9.85 0.37
N ALA A 578 4.22 9.35 0.60
CA ALA A 578 3.99 7.97 1.04
C ALA A 578 4.48 6.95 0.00
N GLY A 579 4.28 7.21 -1.28
CA GLY A 579 4.82 6.39 -2.38
C GLY A 579 6.36 6.37 -2.37
N TRP A 580 6.99 7.53 -2.22
CA TRP A 580 8.45 7.65 -2.12
C TRP A 580 8.99 6.93 -0.89
N SER A 581 8.36 7.13 0.26
CA SER A 581 8.72 6.50 1.54
C SER A 581 8.63 4.97 1.46
N ALA A 582 7.58 4.44 0.83
CA ALA A 582 7.40 3.00 0.61
C ALA A 582 8.49 2.42 -0.31
N TYR A 583 8.83 3.12 -1.40
CA TYR A 583 9.90 2.70 -2.30
C TYR A 583 11.29 2.76 -1.65
N MET A 584 11.56 3.88 -0.96
CA MET A 584 12.84 4.15 -0.31
C MET A 584 13.00 3.38 0.99
N GLY A 585 11.93 2.85 1.58
CA GLY A 585 11.99 2.13 2.86
C GLY A 585 12.44 3.00 4.04
N ASN A 586 12.22 4.31 3.97
CA ASN A 586 12.52 5.29 5.02
C ASN A 586 11.23 5.91 5.57
N CYS A 587 11.33 6.69 6.65
CA CYS A 587 10.19 7.31 7.34
C CYS A 587 10.01 8.80 6.97
N ILE A 588 10.43 9.24 5.77
CA ILE A 588 10.31 10.64 5.36
C ILE A 588 8.84 11.10 5.29
N SER A 589 7.91 10.16 5.14
CA SER A 589 6.47 10.45 5.19
C SER A 589 5.89 10.42 6.61
N GLY A 590 6.71 10.31 7.65
CA GLY A 590 6.26 10.36 9.04
C GLY A 590 5.64 11.72 9.42
N PRO A 591 4.82 11.77 10.49
CA PRO A 591 4.10 12.99 10.90
C PRO A 591 4.99 14.20 11.11
N TYR A 592 6.22 14.00 11.58
CA TYR A 592 7.20 15.08 11.78
C TYR A 592 7.47 15.88 10.50
N TYR A 593 7.82 15.20 9.40
CA TYR A 593 8.14 15.85 8.13
C TYR A 593 6.88 16.41 7.46
N GLY A 594 5.78 15.64 7.47
CA GLY A 594 4.51 16.06 6.88
C GLY A 594 3.91 17.30 7.56
N ASP A 595 4.00 17.40 8.89
CA ASP A 595 3.51 18.57 9.65
C ASP A 595 4.33 19.83 9.36
N LEU A 596 5.64 19.67 9.13
CA LEU A 596 6.51 20.79 8.74
C LEU A 596 6.25 21.23 7.30
N ALA A 597 6.03 20.28 6.39
CA ALA A 597 5.78 20.54 4.97
C ALA A 597 4.41 21.19 4.74
N THR A 598 3.39 20.74 5.46
CA THR A 598 2.05 21.37 5.47
C THR A 598 2.12 22.82 5.97
N LYS A 599 3.10 23.15 6.82
CA LYS A 599 3.33 24.51 7.33
C LYS A 599 4.35 25.32 6.51
N GLY A 600 4.85 24.77 5.41
CA GLY A 600 5.88 25.39 4.56
C GLY A 600 7.23 25.62 5.25
N ARG A 601 7.53 24.87 6.32
CA ARG A 601 8.77 25.02 7.11
C ARG A 601 9.93 24.19 6.57
N ASN A 602 9.63 23.13 5.84
CA ASN A 602 10.58 22.35 5.07
C ASN A 602 9.98 22.03 3.69
N ALA A 603 10.83 21.66 2.74
CA ALA A 603 10.44 21.05 1.48
C ALA A 603 11.05 19.65 1.41
N LEU A 604 10.26 18.69 0.92
CA LEU A 604 10.64 17.29 0.82
C LEU A 604 10.76 16.94 -0.66
N ALA A 605 11.91 16.39 -1.05
CA ALA A 605 12.23 16.15 -2.44
C ALA A 605 12.85 14.76 -2.66
N ALA A 606 12.80 14.29 -3.89
CA ALA A 606 13.41 13.06 -4.36
C ALA A 606 14.26 13.33 -5.60
N LEU A 607 15.38 12.60 -5.73
CA LEU A 607 16.21 12.61 -6.94
C LEU A 607 16.01 11.31 -7.71
N TYR A 608 15.72 11.40 -9.01
CA TYR A 608 15.44 10.27 -9.88
C TYR A 608 16.55 10.04 -10.91
N ASP A 609 16.86 8.78 -11.17
CA ASP A 609 17.71 8.38 -12.29
C ASP A 609 16.96 8.38 -13.64
N GLU A 610 17.67 8.06 -14.73
CA GLU A 610 17.11 7.97 -16.09
C GLU A 610 16.04 6.87 -16.23
N ALA A 611 16.04 5.87 -15.33
CA ALA A 611 15.06 4.80 -15.30
C ALA A 611 13.82 5.17 -14.46
N GLY A 612 13.72 6.41 -13.97
CA GLY A 612 12.60 6.89 -13.16
C GLY A 612 12.60 6.31 -11.74
N ARG A 613 13.76 5.92 -11.21
CA ARG A 613 13.89 5.38 -9.84
C ARG A 613 14.49 6.41 -8.90
N ILE A 614 13.98 6.45 -7.68
CA ILE A 614 14.50 7.36 -6.65
C ILE A 614 15.87 6.87 -6.15
N VAL A 615 16.87 7.74 -6.24
CA VAL A 615 18.23 7.51 -5.75
C VAL A 615 18.38 7.95 -4.30
N VAL A 616 17.88 9.15 -3.97
CA VAL A 616 17.89 9.73 -2.62
C VAL A 616 16.64 10.56 -2.37
N ASN A 617 16.24 10.62 -1.10
CA ASN A 617 15.30 11.61 -0.59
C ASN A 617 16.06 12.72 0.14
N VAL A 618 15.54 13.95 0.09
CA VAL A 618 16.17 15.15 0.63
C VAL A 618 15.14 15.96 1.41
N GLU A 619 15.51 16.38 2.62
CA GLU A 619 14.81 17.42 3.39
C GLU A 619 15.57 18.74 3.26
N ILE A 620 14.88 19.77 2.78
CA ILE A 620 15.40 21.12 2.60
C ILE A 620 14.72 22.07 3.59
N VAL A 621 15.51 22.83 4.34
CA VAL A 621 15.03 23.79 5.34
C VAL A 621 15.68 25.16 5.13
N ALA A 622 15.03 26.22 5.63
CA ALA A 622 15.61 27.56 5.62
C ALA A 622 16.88 27.61 6.49
N ALA A 623 17.95 28.21 5.97
CA ALA A 623 19.23 28.34 6.67
C ALA A 623 19.18 29.57 7.61
N HIS A 624 19.17 29.34 8.92
CA HIS A 624 18.87 30.41 9.88
C HIS A 624 20.04 31.40 10.17
N ARG A 625 21.22 31.27 9.56
CA ARG A 625 22.44 32.05 9.94
C ARG A 625 23.54 32.21 8.85
N SER A 626 23.25 32.13 7.55
CA SER A 626 24.28 32.29 6.50
C SER A 626 23.76 33.02 5.26
N GLU A 627 24.65 33.52 4.41
CA GLU A 627 24.33 34.15 3.11
C GLU A 627 23.49 33.25 2.17
N ALA A 628 23.54 31.93 2.36
CA ALA A 628 22.66 30.96 1.70
C ALA A 628 21.29 30.91 2.37
N ALA A 629 20.20 30.90 1.59
CA ALA A 629 18.84 30.93 2.11
C ALA A 629 18.27 29.55 2.48
N TRP A 630 18.80 28.49 1.87
CA TRP A 630 18.33 27.11 2.02
C TRP A 630 19.50 26.17 2.33
N ARG A 631 19.23 25.11 3.09
CA ARG A 631 20.18 24.03 3.38
C ARG A 631 19.50 22.67 3.40
N VAL A 632 20.26 21.63 3.07
CA VAL A 632 19.84 20.24 3.29
C VAL A 632 20.00 19.90 4.76
N ASP A 633 18.90 19.59 5.45
CA ASP A 633 18.95 19.07 6.83
C ASP A 633 19.28 17.58 6.82
N GLU A 634 18.57 16.83 5.97
CA GLU A 634 18.74 15.39 5.81
C GLU A 634 18.78 14.97 4.34
N ILE A 635 19.65 14.00 4.03
CA ILE A 635 19.67 13.27 2.76
C ILE A 635 19.85 11.77 3.03
N ALA A 636 19.08 10.93 2.38
CA ALA A 636 19.15 9.49 2.59
C ALA A 636 18.91 8.70 1.31
N ALA A 637 19.73 7.68 1.09
CA ALA A 637 19.49 6.66 0.07
C ALA A 637 18.47 5.63 0.58
N ARG A 638 18.21 4.59 -0.22
CA ARG A 638 17.26 3.52 0.15
C ARG A 638 17.62 2.90 1.50
N PHE A 639 16.60 2.60 2.29
CA PHE A 639 16.65 2.00 3.63
C PHE A 639 17.53 2.78 4.62
N ASN A 640 17.52 4.11 4.52
CA ASN A 640 18.35 5.03 5.30
C ASN A 640 19.87 4.83 5.10
N ALA A 641 20.30 4.18 4.01
CA ALA A 641 21.71 4.05 3.70
C ALA A 641 22.38 5.41 3.48
N ASP A 642 23.69 5.46 3.72
CA ASP A 642 24.51 6.62 3.40
C ASP A 642 24.46 6.87 1.88
N PRO A 643 24.13 8.08 1.41
CA PRO A 643 24.22 8.41 0.00
C PRO A 643 25.67 8.38 -0.49
N ASP A 644 25.87 8.29 -1.80
CA ASP A 644 27.20 8.50 -2.38
C ASP A 644 27.76 9.87 -1.94
N ALA A 645 28.99 9.88 -1.44
CA ALA A 645 29.57 11.07 -0.82
C ALA A 645 29.76 12.23 -1.81
N ALA A 646 30.05 11.92 -3.08
CA ALA A 646 30.17 12.93 -4.13
C ALA A 646 28.79 13.50 -4.50
N LEU A 647 27.75 12.65 -4.52
CA LEU A 647 26.37 13.08 -4.70
C LEU A 647 25.91 13.98 -3.55
N ASP A 648 26.08 13.56 -2.29
CA ASP A 648 25.68 14.35 -1.11
C ASP A 648 26.32 15.75 -1.13
N LYS A 649 27.64 15.80 -1.32
CA LYS A 649 28.38 17.07 -1.41
C LYS A 649 27.85 17.99 -2.50
N ARG A 650 27.54 17.44 -3.69
CA ARG A 650 27.00 18.23 -4.81
C ARG A 650 25.59 18.75 -4.52
N VAL A 651 24.71 17.89 -3.99
CA VAL A 651 23.33 18.28 -3.67
C VAL A 651 23.32 19.37 -2.59
N ARG A 652 24.13 19.22 -1.54
CA ARG A 652 24.27 20.25 -0.49
C ARG A 652 24.78 21.58 -1.04
N ALA A 653 25.77 21.56 -1.94
CA ALA A 653 26.29 22.76 -2.58
C ALA A 653 25.24 23.42 -3.47
N TRP A 654 24.56 22.66 -4.31
CA TRP A 654 23.50 23.15 -5.20
C TRP A 654 22.31 23.74 -4.44
N VAL A 655 21.85 23.10 -3.36
CA VAL A 655 20.76 23.63 -2.52
C VAL A 655 21.14 24.94 -1.84
N ALA A 656 22.42 25.14 -1.50
CA ALA A 656 22.90 26.39 -0.92
C ALA A 656 22.87 27.58 -1.91
N GLU A 657 22.83 27.32 -3.22
CA GLU A 657 22.74 28.34 -4.28
C GLU A 657 21.30 28.82 -4.52
N ILE A 658 20.29 28.19 -3.91
CA ILE A 658 18.88 28.54 -4.11
C ILE A 658 18.58 29.94 -3.52
N PRO A 659 17.93 30.85 -4.28
CA PRO A 659 17.62 32.20 -3.81
C PRO A 659 16.74 32.25 -2.56
N ALA A 660 16.96 33.28 -1.73
CA ALA A 660 16.10 33.58 -0.59
C ALA A 660 14.73 34.06 -1.01
N VAL A 661 13.69 33.67 -0.25
CA VAL A 661 12.38 34.30 -0.34
C VAL A 661 12.53 35.72 0.21
N ARG A 662 12.42 36.74 -0.66
CA ARG A 662 12.32 38.14 -0.23
C ARG A 662 11.11 38.25 0.70
N LYS A 663 11.35 38.57 1.98
CA LYS A 663 10.29 39.13 2.81
C LYS A 663 10.06 40.55 2.33
N ASP A 664 8.84 40.86 1.90
CA ASP A 664 8.39 42.25 1.89
C ASP A 664 8.46 42.77 3.33
N GLU A 665 9.28 43.80 3.53
CA GLU A 665 9.48 44.50 4.78
C GLU A 665 8.24 45.30 5.13
N GLU A 666 7.29 44.71 5.86
CA GLU A 666 6.45 45.46 6.80
C GLU A 666 6.28 44.64 8.08
N ALA A 667 6.67 45.24 9.21
CA ALA A 667 6.73 44.72 10.57
C ALA A 667 7.98 43.92 10.99
N ALA A 668 9.15 44.55 10.90
CA ALA A 668 10.11 44.61 12.01
C ALA A 668 9.80 45.94 12.76
N ASP A 669 9.84 46.11 14.08
CA ASP A 669 10.53 45.48 15.18
C ASP A 669 9.76 45.82 16.46
N GLU A 670 9.53 44.86 17.36
CA GLU A 670 9.48 45.16 18.80
C GLU A 670 9.59 43.87 19.61
N ALA A 671 10.84 43.44 19.83
CA ALA A 671 11.35 42.93 21.10
C ALA A 671 12.75 42.35 20.86
N ALA A 672 13.74 43.23 20.88
CA ALA A 672 15.09 42.84 21.25
C ALA A 672 15.04 42.25 22.67
N LEU A 673 15.16 40.93 22.79
CA LEU A 673 15.54 40.28 24.03
C LEU A 673 16.73 39.37 23.76
N ASP A 674 17.82 39.78 24.40
CA ASP A 674 19.11 39.13 24.56
C ASP A 674 18.97 37.61 24.69
N TRP A 675 19.55 36.86 23.74
CA TRP A 675 19.50 35.41 23.73
C TRP A 675 20.88 34.86 24.07
N ASP A 676 21.13 34.68 25.37
CA ASP A 676 22.09 33.68 25.83
C ASP A 676 21.67 32.31 25.29
N ALA A 677 22.62 31.65 24.61
CA ALA A 677 22.40 30.39 23.94
C ALA A 677 21.82 29.32 24.89
N PRO A 678 20.66 28.70 24.59
CA PRO A 678 20.15 27.65 25.44
C PRO A 678 20.87 26.33 25.14
N ALA A 679 21.61 25.88 26.14
CA ALA A 679 22.03 24.50 26.30
C ALA A 679 20.85 23.53 26.10
N ALA A 680 21.13 22.42 25.41
CA ALA A 680 20.41 21.14 25.38
C ALA A 680 18.96 21.15 25.93
N ARG A 681 17.96 21.15 25.04
CA ARG A 681 16.53 21.02 25.42
C ARG A 681 16.21 19.62 25.97
N LYS A 682 16.49 19.41 27.27
CA LYS A 682 15.81 18.45 28.15
C LYS A 682 14.98 19.25 29.16
N GLY A 683 13.71 19.58 28.90
CA GLY A 683 12.92 20.27 29.94
C GLY A 683 11.46 20.68 29.70
N ALA A 684 10.95 20.79 28.47
CA ALA A 684 9.61 21.35 28.22
C ALA A 684 8.43 20.61 28.92
N PRO A 685 8.40 19.27 29.02
CA PRO A 685 7.28 18.57 29.68
C PRO A 685 7.24 18.75 31.21
N ARG A 686 8.37 19.14 31.84
CA ARG A 686 8.46 19.28 33.30
C ARG A 686 7.87 20.61 33.76
N ARG A 687 8.11 21.71 33.03
CA ARG A 687 7.61 23.05 33.39
C ARG A 687 6.09 23.15 33.36
N LEU A 688 5.41 22.65 32.32
CA LEU A 688 3.94 22.67 32.24
C LEU A 688 3.28 22.01 33.47
N VAL A 689 3.74 20.81 33.83
CA VAL A 689 3.15 20.05 34.95
C VAL A 689 3.46 20.73 36.30
N GLN A 690 4.65 21.31 36.45
CA GLN A 690 5.04 22.04 37.66
C GLN A 690 4.31 23.37 37.83
N GLU A 691 4.05 24.10 36.74
CA GLU A 691 3.43 25.43 36.79
C GLU A 691 1.90 25.40 36.74
N ILE A 692 1.31 24.51 35.94
CA ILE A 692 -0.15 24.42 35.76
C ILE A 692 -0.78 23.38 36.67
N GLY A 693 -0.09 22.27 36.99
CA GLY A 693 -0.62 21.22 37.86
C GLY A 693 -1.17 21.72 39.20
N PRO A 694 -0.42 22.55 39.96
CA PRO A 694 -0.89 23.12 41.23
C PRO A 694 -2.06 24.10 41.11
N LYS A 695 -2.29 24.69 39.93
CA LYS A 695 -3.39 25.63 39.68
C LYS A 695 -4.65 24.92 39.19
N LEU A 696 -4.48 23.97 38.26
CA LEU A 696 -5.57 23.23 37.64
C LEU A 696 -6.17 22.18 38.60
N GLY A 697 -5.36 21.56 39.48
CA GLY A 697 -5.85 20.56 40.44
C GLY A 697 -6.98 21.06 41.34
N PRO A 698 -6.79 22.16 42.10
CA PRO A 698 -7.85 22.74 42.94
C PRO A 698 -9.06 23.27 42.17
N LEU A 699 -8.87 23.70 40.92
CA LEU A 699 -9.98 24.09 40.04
C LEU A 699 -10.79 22.86 39.60
N ALA A 700 -10.12 21.76 39.25
CA ALA A 700 -10.75 20.51 38.86
C ALA A 700 -11.53 19.86 40.01
N GLU A 701 -11.01 19.91 41.25
CA GLU A 701 -11.70 19.43 42.44
C GLU A 701 -12.94 20.28 42.77
N ARG A 702 -12.82 21.62 42.76
CA ARG A 702 -13.97 22.52 42.96
C ARG A 702 -15.03 22.37 41.88
N ALA A 703 -14.61 22.21 40.62
CA ALA A 703 -15.53 22.01 39.50
C ALA A 703 -16.22 20.64 39.61
N TRP A 704 -15.51 19.61 40.05
CA TRP A 704 -16.07 18.29 40.34
C TRP A 704 -17.15 18.37 41.41
N ASP A 705 -16.85 18.94 42.59
CA ASP A 705 -17.80 19.04 43.71
C ASP A 705 -19.04 19.87 43.36
N ARG A 706 -18.88 20.89 42.51
CA ARG A 706 -19.97 21.76 42.06
C ARG A 706 -20.86 21.11 41.00
N LEU A 707 -20.27 20.40 40.03
CA LEU A 707 -20.96 19.97 38.81
C LEU A 707 -21.36 18.49 38.81
N VAL A 708 -20.64 17.64 39.56
CA VAL A 708 -20.91 16.20 39.64
C VAL A 708 -21.84 15.91 40.82
N THR A 709 -23.13 16.12 40.59
CA THR A 709 -24.17 15.92 41.61
C THR A 709 -24.49 14.43 41.84
N ARG A 710 -25.25 14.13 42.90
CA ARG A 710 -25.73 12.76 43.18
C ARG A 710 -26.49 12.16 41.99
N ASP A 711 -27.29 12.96 41.28
CA ASP A 711 -28.06 12.49 40.12
C ASP A 711 -27.19 12.14 38.91
N VAL A 712 -26.09 12.89 38.70
CA VAL A 712 -25.06 12.59 37.69
C VAL A 712 -24.41 11.24 38.00
N LEU A 713 -24.00 11.01 39.25
CA LEU A 713 -23.39 9.76 39.69
C LEU A 713 -24.35 8.56 39.57
N LEU A 714 -25.63 8.73 39.92
CA LEU A 714 -26.65 7.69 39.76
C LEU A 714 -26.89 7.35 38.29
N THR A 715 -26.83 8.34 37.40
CA THR A 715 -26.99 8.15 35.96
C THR A 715 -25.77 7.43 35.36
N LEU A 716 -24.55 7.79 35.78
CA LEU A 716 -23.32 7.08 35.40
C LEU A 716 -23.34 5.62 35.85
N LYS A 717 -23.75 5.37 37.09
CA LYS A 717 -23.87 4.01 37.65
C LYS A 717 -24.84 3.15 36.83
N ALA A 718 -26.00 3.70 36.49
CA ALA A 718 -27.00 3.02 35.68
C ALA A 718 -26.50 2.74 34.26
N LEU A 719 -25.88 3.72 33.61
CA LEU A 719 -25.33 3.57 32.26
C LEU A 719 -24.18 2.55 32.22
N ALA A 720 -23.34 2.55 33.25
CA ALA A 720 -22.24 1.60 33.38
C ALA A 720 -22.72 0.18 33.73
N GLY A 721 -23.92 0.02 34.29
CA GLY A 721 -24.45 -1.26 34.75
C GLY A 721 -23.68 -1.82 35.95
N VAL A 722 -23.34 -0.96 36.93
CA VAL A 722 -22.58 -1.33 38.14
C VAL A 722 -23.34 -0.97 39.42
N GLU A 723 -22.99 -1.60 40.55
CA GLU A 723 -23.61 -1.32 41.85
C GLU A 723 -22.92 -0.18 42.63
N GLU A 724 -21.67 0.15 42.33
CA GLU A 724 -20.89 1.19 43.02
C GLU A 724 -20.47 2.32 42.06
N SER A 725 -20.46 3.57 42.54
CA SER A 725 -20.12 4.76 41.74
C SER A 725 -18.65 4.80 41.31
N ASP A 726 -17.75 4.28 42.13
CA ASP A 726 -16.31 4.53 42.04
C ASP A 726 -15.67 3.87 40.80
N GLY A 727 -16.33 2.85 40.25
CA GLY A 727 -15.92 2.16 39.01
C GLY A 727 -16.62 2.64 37.74
N ALA A 728 -17.69 3.43 37.83
CA ALA A 728 -18.59 3.69 36.70
C ALA A 728 -17.89 4.42 35.54
N LEU A 729 -17.13 5.48 35.83
CA LEU A 729 -16.37 6.24 34.81
C LEU A 729 -15.29 5.41 34.14
N THR A 730 -14.57 4.59 34.90
CA THR A 730 -13.52 3.73 34.36
C THR A 730 -14.09 2.67 33.44
N ARG A 731 -15.24 2.08 33.81
CA ARG A 731 -15.95 1.11 32.98
C ARG A 731 -16.46 1.74 31.70
N LEU A 732 -17.19 2.85 31.79
CA LEU A 732 -17.71 3.57 30.61
C LEU A 732 -16.58 3.99 29.67
N ARG A 733 -15.46 4.50 30.20
CA ARG A 733 -14.27 4.85 29.41
C ARG A 733 -13.63 3.66 28.68
N ARG A 734 -13.81 2.43 29.19
CA ARG A 734 -13.24 1.20 28.61
C ARG A 734 -14.22 0.38 27.78
N MET A 735 -15.51 0.70 27.83
CA MET A 735 -16.53 0.03 27.02
C MET A 735 -16.22 0.22 25.53
N ALA A 736 -16.40 -0.84 24.75
CA ALA A 736 -16.37 -0.74 23.29
C ALA A 736 -17.53 0.15 22.79
N PRO A 737 -17.40 0.80 21.62
CA PRO A 737 -18.46 1.65 21.06
C PRO A 737 -19.84 0.96 21.00
N GLU A 738 -19.88 -0.31 20.59
CA GLU A 738 -21.12 -1.09 20.45
C GLU A 738 -21.77 -1.34 21.82
N GLN A 739 -20.95 -1.67 22.83
CA GLN A 739 -21.43 -1.84 24.21
C GLN A 739 -21.95 -0.53 24.80
N LEU A 740 -21.34 0.60 24.44
CA LEU A 740 -21.80 1.92 24.86
C LEU A 740 -23.11 2.31 24.16
N LEU A 741 -23.28 1.94 22.88
CA LEU A 741 -24.55 2.10 22.16
C LEU A 741 -25.67 1.31 22.84
N ASP A 742 -25.43 0.04 23.16
CA ASP A 742 -26.41 -0.79 23.87
C ASP A 742 -26.72 -0.26 25.28
N ALA A 743 -25.70 0.23 25.99
CA ALA A 743 -25.90 0.89 27.28
C ALA A 743 -26.77 2.15 27.13
N CYS A 744 -26.55 2.95 26.08
CA CYS A 744 -27.36 4.12 25.78
C CYS A 744 -28.80 3.73 25.41
N ARG A 745 -29.01 2.70 24.58
CA ARG A 745 -30.35 2.16 24.24
C ARG A 745 -31.11 1.74 25.49
N ASN A 746 -30.49 0.91 26.33
CA ASN A 746 -31.07 0.45 27.59
C ASN A 746 -31.37 1.62 28.55
N ALA A 747 -30.48 2.61 28.61
CA ALA A 747 -30.71 3.81 29.40
C ALA A 747 -31.85 4.67 28.86
N LEU A 748 -32.03 4.77 27.54
CA LEU A 748 -33.16 5.48 26.92
C LEU A 748 -34.50 4.77 27.14
N ASP A 749 -34.51 3.43 27.19
CA ASP A 749 -35.72 2.64 27.47
C ASP A 749 -36.09 2.63 28.97
N ALA A 750 -35.10 2.59 29.87
CA ALA A 750 -35.31 2.57 31.32
C ALA A 750 -35.36 3.96 31.98
N ARG A 751 -34.85 5.01 31.31
CA ARG A 751 -34.73 6.39 31.82
C ARG A 751 -35.25 7.40 30.78
N ASP A 752 -35.00 8.68 31.04
CA ASP A 752 -35.45 9.82 30.25
C ASP A 752 -34.23 10.48 29.55
N LEU A 753 -34.36 10.81 28.25
CA LEU A 753 -33.34 11.50 27.44
C LEU A 753 -32.82 12.76 28.14
N ARG A 754 -33.66 13.48 28.88
CA ARG A 754 -33.27 14.65 29.68
C ARG A 754 -32.11 14.34 30.63
N ARG A 755 -32.12 13.18 31.29
CA ARG A 755 -31.06 12.82 32.27
C ARG A 755 -29.74 12.50 31.60
N LEU A 756 -29.75 11.80 30.46
CA LEU A 756 -28.55 11.57 29.67
C LEU A 756 -28.02 12.88 29.08
N TRP A 757 -28.90 13.79 28.67
CA TRP A 757 -28.52 15.10 28.17
C TRP A 757 -27.86 15.95 29.25
N THR A 758 -28.43 15.99 30.47
CA THR A 758 -27.83 16.66 31.64
C THR A 758 -26.49 16.03 32.03
N LEU A 759 -26.42 14.70 32.12
CA LEU A 759 -25.18 13.97 32.41
C LEU A 759 -24.06 14.39 31.46
N THR A 760 -24.39 14.40 30.17
CA THR A 760 -23.45 14.72 29.12
C THR A 760 -23.25 16.22 28.94
N ALA A 761 -23.84 17.09 29.77
CA ALA A 761 -23.51 18.51 29.84
C ALA A 761 -22.51 18.82 30.98
N THR A 762 -22.33 17.89 31.93
CA THR A 762 -21.37 18.03 33.03
C THR A 762 -19.93 17.93 32.49
N ARG A 763 -19.21 19.06 32.50
CA ARG A 763 -17.80 19.19 32.04
C ARG A 763 -16.88 19.78 33.14
N PRO A 764 -16.59 19.04 34.22
CA PRO A 764 -15.75 19.55 35.31
C PRO A 764 -14.33 19.89 34.88
N LEU A 765 -13.76 19.26 33.85
CA LEU A 765 -12.42 19.66 33.39
C LEU A 765 -12.48 20.94 32.55
N ALA A 766 -13.41 21.07 31.60
CA ALA A 766 -13.58 22.30 30.83
C ALA A 766 -13.83 23.51 31.76
N ALA A 767 -14.72 23.37 32.75
CA ALA A 767 -14.98 24.42 33.74
C ALA A 767 -13.75 24.76 34.60
N ALA A 768 -12.83 23.81 34.79
CA ALA A 768 -11.58 24.05 35.51
C ALA A 768 -10.53 24.74 34.63
N VAL A 769 -10.53 24.47 33.32
CA VAL A 769 -9.66 25.14 32.33
C VAL A 769 -10.12 26.59 32.11
N GLU A 770 -11.43 26.83 32.00
CA GLU A 770 -12.02 28.18 31.95
C GLU A 770 -11.69 29.03 33.20
N GLY A 771 -11.53 28.37 34.35
CA GLY A 771 -11.15 29.02 35.60
C GLY A 771 -9.66 29.35 35.74
N LEU A 772 -8.82 29.04 34.74
CA LEU A 772 -7.41 29.44 34.72
C LEU A 772 -7.26 30.90 34.30
N GLU A 773 -6.24 31.57 34.83
CA GLU A 773 -5.91 32.95 34.45
C GLU A 773 -5.67 33.08 32.93
N PRO A 774 -6.15 34.17 32.28
CA PRO A 774 -5.98 34.38 30.84
C PRO A 774 -4.53 34.26 30.35
N ASP A 775 -3.58 34.77 31.12
CA ASP A 775 -2.14 34.68 30.83
C ASP A 775 -1.64 33.22 30.77
N ALA A 776 -2.22 32.33 31.58
CA ALA A 776 -1.87 30.91 31.59
C ALA A 776 -2.42 30.20 30.35
N LEU A 777 -3.63 30.56 29.91
CA LEU A 777 -4.24 30.04 28.69
C LEU A 777 -3.51 30.53 27.43
N GLN A 778 -3.09 31.79 27.41
CA GLN A 778 -2.30 32.35 26.30
C GLN A 778 -0.89 31.74 26.23
N ARG A 779 -0.21 31.62 27.38
CA ARG A 779 1.14 31.03 27.47
C ARG A 779 1.15 29.54 27.14
N TYR A 780 0.07 28.84 27.45
CA TYR A 780 -0.08 27.41 27.22
C TYR A 780 -1.31 27.13 26.36
N GLY A 781 -1.34 27.66 25.13
CA GLY A 781 -2.47 27.48 24.19
C GLY A 781 -2.86 26.01 23.92
N GLN A 782 -1.93 25.07 24.13
CA GLN A 782 -2.19 23.63 24.09
C GLN A 782 -3.13 23.11 25.20
N LEU A 783 -3.47 23.90 26.23
CA LEU A 783 -4.44 23.52 27.26
C LEU A 783 -5.86 23.35 26.71
N ALA A 784 -6.20 24.03 25.60
CA ALA A 784 -7.48 23.83 24.91
C ALA A 784 -7.67 22.38 24.43
N LEU A 785 -6.57 21.68 24.10
CA LEU A 785 -6.60 20.27 23.69
C LEU A 785 -7.04 19.31 24.82
N LEU A 786 -7.04 19.75 26.07
CA LEU A 786 -7.52 18.94 27.21
C LEU A 786 -9.02 18.66 27.11
N GLU A 787 -9.75 19.44 26.31
CA GLU A 787 -11.18 19.32 26.12
C GLU A 787 -11.52 18.32 25.01
N GLU A 788 -10.61 18.07 24.07
CA GLU A 788 -10.82 17.20 22.91
C GLU A 788 -10.73 15.70 23.25
N GLU A 789 -11.30 14.82 22.42
CA GLU A 789 -11.18 13.35 22.56
C GLU A 789 -9.90 12.79 21.90
N ALA A 790 -9.19 13.62 21.13
CA ALA A 790 -7.95 13.28 20.43
C ALA A 790 -6.81 12.83 21.38
N PRO A 791 -5.85 12.02 20.91
CA PRO A 791 -4.71 11.59 21.72
C PRO A 791 -3.88 12.79 22.19
N LEU A 792 -3.82 12.97 23.51
CA LEU A 792 -3.10 14.08 24.12
C LEU A 792 -1.57 13.98 23.91
N PRO A 793 -0.88 15.10 23.58
CA PRO A 793 0.56 15.24 23.66
C PRO A 793 1.15 14.77 25.00
N GLY A 794 2.40 14.29 24.98
CA GLY A 794 3.05 13.68 26.16
C GLY A 794 3.15 14.59 27.40
N SER A 795 3.18 15.92 27.21
CA SER A 795 3.16 16.92 28.28
C SER A 795 1.78 17.00 28.97
N LEU A 796 0.69 17.08 28.20
CA LEU A 796 -0.69 17.10 28.71
C LEU A 796 -1.09 15.75 29.31
N ARG A 797 -0.57 14.64 28.78
CA ARG A 797 -0.78 13.30 29.33
C ARG A 797 -0.30 13.17 30.78
N LYS A 798 0.78 13.86 31.15
CA LYS A 798 1.28 13.91 32.54
C LYS A 798 0.37 14.77 33.42
N LEU A 799 -0.16 15.86 32.89
CA LEU A 799 -1.08 16.76 33.60
C LEU A 799 -2.42 16.07 33.93
N VAL A 800 -3.05 15.38 32.97
CA VAL A 800 -4.32 14.67 33.20
C VAL A 800 -4.19 13.39 34.05
N ARG A 801 -2.96 12.92 34.28
CA ARG A 801 -2.67 11.80 35.20
C ARG A 801 -2.52 12.25 36.65
N LEU A 802 -2.53 13.55 36.93
CA LEU A 802 -2.57 14.06 38.30
C LEU A 802 -3.87 13.61 38.97
N LYS A 803 -3.76 13.14 40.22
CA LYS A 803 -4.89 12.56 40.97
C LYS A 803 -6.09 13.52 41.05
N ALA A 804 -5.85 14.82 41.19
CA ALA A 804 -6.86 15.87 41.25
C ALA A 804 -7.57 16.15 39.90
N VAL A 805 -6.94 15.81 38.76
CA VAL A 805 -7.43 16.15 37.40
C VAL A 805 -8.05 14.94 36.70
N ALA A 806 -7.55 13.74 37.00
CA ALA A 806 -7.93 12.50 36.31
C ALA A 806 -9.44 12.16 36.37
N PRO A 807 -10.16 12.36 37.50
CA PRO A 807 -11.61 12.14 37.56
C PRO A 807 -12.36 13.08 36.61
N SER A 808 -12.07 14.38 36.67
CA SER A 808 -12.71 15.40 35.83
C SER A 808 -12.45 15.14 34.34
N ARG A 809 -11.22 14.80 33.94
CA ARG A 809 -10.92 14.37 32.57
C ARG A 809 -11.75 13.16 32.14
N SER A 810 -11.89 12.18 33.03
CA SER A 810 -12.62 10.96 32.71
C SER A 810 -14.12 11.22 32.55
N MET A 811 -14.69 12.17 33.29
CA MET A 811 -16.08 12.61 33.14
C MET A 811 -16.31 13.29 31.79
N ASP A 812 -15.46 14.27 31.42
CA ASP A 812 -15.58 14.99 30.14
C ASP A 812 -15.47 14.03 28.94
N VAL A 813 -14.52 13.09 28.97
CA VAL A 813 -14.37 12.06 27.91
C VAL A 813 -15.59 11.15 27.84
N VAL A 814 -16.07 10.62 28.96
CA VAL A 814 -17.27 9.76 28.98
C VAL A 814 -18.47 10.52 28.44
N ALA A 815 -18.63 11.78 28.80
CA ALA A 815 -19.75 12.57 28.34
C ALA A 815 -19.75 12.79 26.82
N ARG A 816 -18.59 13.07 26.20
CA ARG A 816 -18.47 13.18 24.74
C ARG A 816 -18.71 11.84 24.04
N ARG A 817 -18.23 10.74 24.60
CA ARG A 817 -18.48 9.39 24.04
C ARG A 817 -19.96 9.02 24.05
N VAL A 818 -20.67 9.37 25.12
CA VAL A 818 -22.12 9.17 25.21
C VAL A 818 -22.85 10.07 24.20
N ARG A 819 -22.38 11.32 23.98
CA ARG A 819 -22.90 12.19 22.91
C ARG A 819 -22.71 11.55 21.54
N ALA A 820 -21.50 11.13 21.20
CA ALA A 820 -21.24 10.45 19.93
C ALA A 820 -22.14 9.22 19.74
N ALA A 821 -22.34 8.41 20.79
CA ALA A 821 -23.26 7.27 20.77
C ALA A 821 -24.72 7.67 20.51
N LEU A 822 -25.23 8.71 21.18
CA LEU A 822 -26.59 9.25 20.91
C LEU A 822 -26.73 9.74 19.46
N GLY A 823 -25.66 10.33 18.90
CA GLY A 823 -25.64 10.77 17.50
C GLY A 823 -25.69 9.60 16.51
N VAL A 824 -25.04 8.48 16.81
CA VAL A 824 -25.17 7.24 16.03
C VAL A 824 -26.61 6.72 16.10
N LEU A 825 -27.19 6.60 17.29
CA LEU A 825 -28.58 6.16 17.46
C LEU A 825 -29.58 7.06 16.71
N ALA A 826 -29.32 8.36 16.64
CA ALA A 826 -30.13 9.30 15.86
C ALA A 826 -30.07 9.00 14.35
N ARG A 827 -28.87 8.73 13.82
CA ARG A 827 -28.67 8.40 12.39
C ARG A 827 -29.15 7.00 12.03
N GLU A 828 -29.17 6.08 12.97
CA GLU A 828 -29.77 4.74 12.77
C GLU A 828 -31.30 4.76 12.92
N ASN A 829 -31.90 5.92 13.24
CA ASN A 829 -33.31 6.07 13.58
C ASN A 829 -33.75 5.05 14.66
N ASP A 830 -32.94 4.91 15.71
CA ASP A 830 -33.14 3.89 16.74
C ASP A 830 -34.49 4.09 17.47
N PRO A 831 -35.33 3.04 17.61
CA PRO A 831 -36.64 3.15 18.23
C PRO A 831 -36.61 3.63 19.70
N ALA A 832 -35.57 3.31 20.47
CA ALA A 832 -35.46 3.74 21.87
C ALA A 832 -35.23 5.25 21.94
N LEU A 833 -34.36 5.79 21.08
CA LEU A 833 -34.14 7.23 20.99
C LEU A 833 -35.38 7.96 20.47
N ALA A 834 -36.05 7.44 19.43
CA ALA A 834 -37.29 8.05 18.91
C ALA A 834 -38.37 8.14 19.99
N ARG A 835 -38.60 7.05 20.76
CA ARG A 835 -39.53 7.05 21.90
C ARG A 835 -39.13 8.07 22.97
N ALA A 836 -37.84 8.18 23.28
CA ALA A 836 -37.35 9.10 24.30
C ALA A 836 -37.49 10.57 23.86
N VAL A 837 -37.23 10.88 22.58
CA VAL A 837 -37.44 12.20 21.97
C VAL A 837 -38.91 12.63 22.07
N VAL A 838 -39.84 11.75 21.65
CA VAL A 838 -41.29 12.01 21.68
C VAL A 838 -41.81 12.22 23.09
N ARG A 839 -41.26 11.49 24.09
CA ARG A 839 -41.74 11.58 25.47
C ARG A 839 -41.25 12.86 26.17
N ARG A 840 -39.94 13.10 26.19
CA ARG A 840 -39.33 14.13 27.08
C ARG A 840 -37.96 14.65 26.58
N ALA A 841 -37.88 15.14 25.34
CA ALA A 841 -36.74 15.95 24.91
C ALA A 841 -36.77 17.36 25.51
N THR A 842 -35.59 17.93 25.83
CA THR A 842 -35.47 19.37 26.10
C THR A 842 -35.30 20.14 24.78
N PRO A 843 -35.56 21.47 24.74
CA PRO A 843 -35.34 22.26 23.53
C PRO A 843 -33.92 22.17 22.99
N GLU A 844 -32.91 22.14 23.87
CA GLU A 844 -31.50 22.02 23.50
C GLU A 844 -31.19 20.64 22.90
N ALA A 845 -31.78 19.58 23.48
CA ALA A 845 -31.68 18.22 22.95
C ALA A 845 -32.27 18.09 21.57
N LEU A 846 -33.47 18.63 21.40
CA LEU A 846 -34.21 18.56 20.17
C LEU A 846 -33.52 19.36 19.04
N CYS A 847 -33.02 20.57 19.32
CA CYS A 847 -32.28 21.37 18.34
C CYS A 847 -31.00 20.67 17.88
N ALA A 848 -30.16 20.18 18.80
CA ALA A 848 -28.89 19.55 18.45
C ALA A 848 -29.07 18.26 17.65
N LEU A 849 -30.10 17.46 17.99
CA LEU A 849 -30.47 16.27 17.23
C LEU A 849 -31.00 16.63 15.83
N ALA A 850 -31.86 17.66 15.72
CA ALA A 850 -32.38 18.13 14.43
C ALA A 850 -31.26 18.70 13.52
N VAL A 851 -30.32 19.46 14.07
CA VAL A 851 -29.11 19.91 13.36
C VAL A 851 -28.31 18.71 12.87
N THR A 852 -28.10 17.70 13.71
CA THR A 852 -27.35 16.49 13.36
C THR A 852 -27.96 15.76 12.17
N ILE A 853 -29.28 15.54 12.19
CA ILE A 853 -30.00 14.89 11.09
C ILE A 853 -30.02 15.76 9.83
N THR A 854 -30.13 17.07 9.98
CA THR A 854 -30.12 17.99 8.83
C THR A 854 -28.75 18.01 8.15
N CYS A 855 -27.65 17.97 8.92
CA CYS A 855 -26.29 17.92 8.38
C CYS A 855 -25.95 16.57 7.73
N ARG A 856 -26.52 15.47 8.26
CA ARG A 856 -26.33 14.11 7.73
C ARG A 856 -27.62 13.30 7.87
N ALA A 857 -28.39 13.27 6.78
CA ALA A 857 -29.66 12.57 6.71
C ALA A 857 -29.48 11.04 6.81
N PRO A 858 -30.29 10.34 7.61
CA PRO A 858 -30.36 8.88 7.62
C PRO A 858 -31.11 8.34 6.39
N GLU A 859 -30.91 7.06 6.06
CA GLU A 859 -31.65 6.34 5.01
C GLU A 859 -33.06 5.93 5.49
N THR A 860 -33.82 6.89 6.04
CA THR A 860 -35.17 6.68 6.56
C THR A 860 -36.10 7.82 6.17
N GLU A 861 -37.41 7.63 6.29
CA GLU A 861 -38.38 8.68 6.03
C GLU A 861 -38.16 9.89 6.96
N LEU A 862 -38.06 11.08 6.36
CA LEU A 862 -37.84 12.35 7.06
C LEU A 862 -39.08 13.24 6.96
N ALA A 863 -39.49 13.78 8.09
CA ALA A 863 -40.45 14.87 8.13
C ALA A 863 -39.74 16.21 8.02
N GLN A 864 -40.30 17.07 7.16
CA GLN A 864 -39.82 18.44 7.00
C GLN A 864 -40.34 19.32 8.15
N VAL A 865 -39.42 19.94 8.89
CA VAL A 865 -39.73 20.91 9.95
C VAL A 865 -39.92 22.30 9.35
N ALA A 866 -39.03 22.66 8.42
CA ALA A 866 -39.10 23.92 7.68
C ALA A 866 -38.65 23.71 6.23
N PRO A 867 -39.29 24.38 5.25
CA PRO A 867 -38.88 24.32 3.85
C PRO A 867 -37.45 24.84 3.60
N PRO A 868 -36.84 24.52 2.45
CA PRO A 868 -35.53 25.07 2.09
C PRO A 868 -35.52 26.59 2.17
N ARG A 869 -34.42 27.16 2.70
CA ARG A 869 -34.19 28.61 2.86
C ARG A 869 -35.09 29.32 3.89
N ILE A 870 -35.97 28.61 4.59
CA ILE A 870 -36.77 29.18 5.67
C ILE A 870 -35.99 29.10 6.99
N VAL A 871 -35.78 30.25 7.63
CA VAL A 871 -35.02 30.37 8.87
C VAL A 871 -35.89 30.45 10.13
N THR A 872 -37.21 30.63 9.98
CA THR A 872 -38.16 30.64 11.10
C THR A 872 -38.74 29.24 11.33
N MET A 873 -38.56 28.70 12.54
CA MET A 873 -39.02 27.37 12.90
C MET A 873 -40.43 27.41 13.51
N PRO A 874 -41.38 26.59 13.01
CA PRO A 874 -42.76 26.61 13.47
C PRO A 874 -42.89 26.03 14.88
N GLY A 875 -43.74 26.61 15.73
CA GLY A 875 -43.97 26.13 17.11
C GLY A 875 -44.23 27.26 18.10
N TYR A 876 -44.53 26.92 19.35
CA TYR A 876 -44.65 27.88 20.45
C TYR A 876 -43.64 27.56 21.57
N PRO A 877 -42.68 28.47 21.87
CA PRO A 877 -42.43 29.74 21.19
C PRO A 877 -41.87 29.54 19.77
N ALA A 878 -42.13 30.46 18.85
CA ALA A 878 -41.43 30.47 17.56
C ALA A 878 -39.94 30.74 17.80
N SER A 879 -39.06 30.18 16.97
CA SER A 879 -37.60 30.40 17.07
C SER A 879 -37.00 30.59 15.69
N GLU A 880 -35.89 31.32 15.62
CA GLU A 880 -35.16 31.57 14.37
C GLU A 880 -33.82 30.84 14.37
N LEU A 881 -33.41 30.31 13.21
CA LEU A 881 -32.13 29.61 13.06
C LEU A 881 -30.94 30.56 13.17
N ASN A 882 -31.09 31.82 12.77
CA ASN A 882 -30.06 32.85 12.72
C ASN A 882 -30.03 33.76 13.96
N ASP A 883 -30.87 33.52 14.96
CA ASP A 883 -30.76 34.19 16.25
C ASP A 883 -29.50 33.70 16.98
N GLU A 884 -28.49 34.57 17.12
CA GLU A 884 -27.19 34.28 17.74
C GLU A 884 -27.32 33.79 19.19
N GLU A 885 -28.31 34.33 19.91
CA GLU A 885 -28.66 33.90 21.27
C GLU A 885 -29.83 32.89 21.26
N GLY A 886 -30.18 32.37 20.10
CA GLY A 886 -31.28 31.44 19.89
C GLY A 886 -30.94 30.01 20.30
N PRO A 887 -31.97 29.15 20.50
CA PRO A 887 -31.76 27.75 20.86
C PRO A 887 -31.01 26.94 19.78
N TRP A 888 -31.08 27.35 18.51
CA TRP A 888 -30.42 26.68 17.39
C TRP A 888 -28.92 26.96 17.32
N GLN A 889 -28.50 28.23 17.45
CA GLN A 889 -27.09 28.59 17.46
C GLN A 889 -26.38 27.98 18.68
N ARG A 890 -27.02 28.04 19.86
CA ARG A 890 -26.51 27.36 21.07
C ARG A 890 -26.40 25.84 20.95
N ALA A 891 -27.14 25.22 20.03
CA ALA A 891 -27.12 23.78 19.83
C ALA A 891 -26.01 23.29 18.89
N LEU A 892 -25.36 24.18 18.11
CA LEU A 892 -24.33 23.78 17.15
C LEU A 892 -23.13 23.07 17.80
N PRO A 893 -22.55 23.53 18.93
CA PRO A 893 -21.46 22.80 19.58
C PRO A 893 -21.86 21.39 20.03
N ALA A 894 -23.09 21.24 20.55
CA ALA A 894 -23.61 19.93 20.95
C ALA A 894 -23.90 19.01 19.76
N ALA A 895 -24.30 19.57 18.60
CA ALA A 895 -24.46 18.82 17.36
C ALA A 895 -23.12 18.28 16.83
N ARG A 896 -22.01 19.04 16.94
CA ARG A 896 -20.67 18.54 16.62
C ARG A 896 -20.30 17.32 17.47
N GLU A 897 -20.61 17.34 18.77
CA GLU A 897 -20.38 16.18 19.65
C GLU A 897 -21.24 14.96 19.29
N LEU A 898 -22.39 15.15 18.64
CA LEU A 898 -23.21 14.07 18.07
C LEU A 898 -22.64 13.55 16.71
N GLY A 899 -21.60 14.19 16.18
CA GLY A 899 -20.96 13.85 14.91
C GLY A 899 -21.55 14.60 13.70
N ALA A 900 -22.18 15.75 13.90
CA ALA A 900 -22.66 16.61 12.82
C ALA A 900 -21.52 17.47 12.24
N ASP A 901 -21.43 17.54 10.91
CA ASP A 901 -20.67 18.58 10.23
C ASP A 901 -21.49 19.88 10.19
N THR A 902 -21.31 20.72 11.19
CA THR A 902 -22.04 21.98 11.31
C THR A 902 -21.61 23.04 10.30
N GLU A 903 -20.45 22.90 9.65
CA GLU A 903 -20.04 23.84 8.59
C GLU A 903 -20.96 23.70 7.38
N ALA A 904 -21.41 22.47 7.11
CA ALA A 904 -22.40 22.18 6.07
C ALA A 904 -23.84 22.59 6.45
N PHE A 905 -24.13 22.97 7.70
CA PHE A 905 -25.50 23.16 8.20
C PHE A 905 -26.32 24.14 7.34
N TRP A 906 -25.79 25.33 7.06
CA TRP A 906 -26.49 26.34 6.27
C TRP A 906 -26.67 25.92 4.80
N GLY A 907 -25.71 25.18 4.24
CA GLY A 907 -25.84 24.58 2.91
C GLY A 907 -26.97 23.56 2.86
N GLN A 908 -27.07 22.70 3.88
CA GLN A 908 -28.12 21.68 3.99
C GLN A 908 -29.51 22.29 4.21
N VAL A 909 -29.63 23.31 5.06
CA VAL A 909 -30.88 24.07 5.25
C VAL A 909 -31.30 24.76 3.95
N SER A 910 -30.34 25.32 3.19
CA SER A 910 -30.63 25.98 1.92
C SER A 910 -31.08 25.02 0.82
N ALA A 911 -30.52 23.80 0.79
CA ALA A 911 -30.82 22.80 -0.22
C ALA A 911 -32.11 22.02 0.09
N HIS A 912 -32.37 21.72 1.36
CA HIS A 912 -33.39 20.74 1.73
C HIS A 912 -34.29 21.16 2.92
N GLY A 913 -33.99 22.28 3.57
CA GLY A 913 -34.67 22.73 4.78
C GLY A 913 -34.26 21.94 6.03
N VAL A 914 -34.91 22.24 7.15
CA VAL A 914 -34.69 21.54 8.42
C VAL A 914 -35.52 20.26 8.42
N ARG A 915 -34.87 19.13 8.74
CA ARG A 915 -35.45 17.79 8.65
C ARG A 915 -35.21 16.99 9.92
N VAL A 916 -36.18 16.15 10.29
CA VAL A 916 -36.07 15.18 11.39
C VAL A 916 -36.66 13.84 10.94
N PRO A 917 -36.30 12.70 11.56
CA PRO A 917 -36.94 11.42 11.27
C PRO A 917 -38.45 11.50 11.51
N ALA A 918 -39.24 10.95 10.60
CA ALA A 918 -40.70 10.96 10.70
C ALA A 918 -41.19 10.32 12.00
N ALA A 919 -40.47 9.31 12.50
CA ALA A 919 -40.74 8.64 13.78
C ALA A 919 -40.69 9.56 15.02
N TRP A 920 -40.05 10.74 14.93
CA TRP A 920 -39.99 11.70 16.04
C TRP A 920 -41.21 12.60 16.10
N VAL A 921 -41.93 12.76 14.99
CA VAL A 921 -43.09 13.64 14.88
C VAL A 921 -44.36 12.81 14.72
N GLY A 922 -45.15 12.72 15.80
CA GLY A 922 -46.46 12.07 15.77
C GLY A 922 -47.52 12.90 15.03
N ALA A 923 -48.81 12.56 15.21
CA ALA A 923 -49.94 13.19 14.52
C ALA A 923 -50.04 14.74 14.69
N GLY A 924 -49.40 15.32 15.71
CA GLY A 924 -49.35 16.77 15.95
C GLY A 924 -48.18 17.50 15.27
N GLY A 925 -47.31 16.79 14.53
CA GLY A 925 -46.16 17.35 13.83
C GLY A 925 -45.11 17.97 14.75
N TRP A 926 -44.18 18.72 14.14
CA TRP A 926 -43.12 19.43 14.86
C TRP A 926 -43.62 20.45 15.91
N PRO A 927 -44.66 21.28 15.66
CA PRO A 927 -45.13 22.26 16.66
C PRO A 927 -45.58 21.61 17.98
N ALA A 928 -46.19 20.42 17.94
CA ALA A 928 -46.60 19.70 19.14
C ALA A 928 -45.39 19.18 19.93
N LEU A 929 -44.39 18.60 19.24
CA LEU A 929 -43.15 18.13 19.85
C LEU A 929 -42.36 19.30 20.47
N TRP A 930 -42.23 20.41 19.73
CA TRP A 930 -41.55 21.63 20.18
C TRP A 930 -42.24 22.25 21.41
N GLY A 931 -43.57 22.42 21.36
CA GLY A 931 -44.33 22.95 22.50
C GLY A 931 -44.32 22.02 23.72
N GLN A 932 -44.17 20.69 23.53
CA GLN A 932 -44.00 19.75 24.63
C GLN A 932 -42.62 19.90 25.30
N ALA A 933 -41.55 20.07 24.52
CA ALA A 933 -40.19 20.30 25.03
C ALA A 933 -40.10 21.59 25.87
N HIS A 934 -40.88 22.62 25.54
CA HIS A 934 -40.94 23.88 26.32
C HIS A 934 -41.84 23.84 27.55
N ARG A 935 -42.85 22.95 27.59
CA ARG A 935 -43.75 22.78 28.75
C ARG A 935 -43.13 21.99 29.89
N THR A 936 -42.06 21.24 29.63
CA THR A 936 -41.42 20.32 30.59
C THR A 936 -40.31 20.95 31.42
N ARG A 937 -40.26 22.29 31.55
CA ARG A 937 -39.26 22.97 32.39
C ARG A 937 -39.24 22.44 33.82
#